data_AF-A0A1Y2J5K3-F1
#
_entry.id   AF-A0A1Y2J5K3-F1
#
_cell.length_a   1.000
_cell.length_b   1.000
_cell.length_c   1.000
_cell.angle_alpha   90.00
_cell.angle_beta   90.00
_cell.angle_gamma   90.00
#
_symmetry.space_group_name_H-M   'P 1'
#
loop_
_entity.id
_entity.type
_entity.pdbx_description
1 polymer ?
#
loop_
_entity_poly.entity_id
_entity_poly.type
_entity_poly.pdbx_seq_one_letter_code
_entity_poly.pdbx_strand_id
1 'polypeptide(L)'
;MDVPFSSSGAMSRAHYALVRKIEAATPHAADQLLLAEVDRIRHQLGRSTLTMKQSKESLILLLYCAMTVNPGVHVDLEFALPHAINLAEAGQTVQDKRTGYLFCAEVMLPEHELQLMLVNSIRKDLDSTAVSRICLALDILIQTPSKDVIPAVQSRLHDLLSHNSVDVRRRALFAYDRLSEHDRELLRDIVPKVRKRLGDHEPSVIIAALTLCETMVDAGIIAADQLTRTVSGMLTTAWSQRPDPKHVQLLVKLLQCVGKLSPSTQNVQDILDIVRYYIPFGLSAYAVVHQCFRAISRLTAEQLLEAQSATDTSFIHEIRQLLTSDEPNSLYLFVNSLASVDPKLWAGTDPAIPAVLEEWEVERVMKLLESEDKLIRKQTLQTLWRVDPSIVESYYARVLQGELPIPSEHFLPRLFEILDVICGNDGEAYAHQLKNALKSVEGDRPLNKRPVLQDIVEESLTRTHSRDGSWRSSWIGVLFTTLIDQEAEVGPTLMVILTALLCEYSELSPISPVEMLRGLAERMPAYSPAIQDVCLVTMLRLAGACEEVPAPVQEAVNRLHAQAGRHIQRRCDLFNSLVQSKNALKHIITDASSSSLPDFAVALEKYATDQRRAVSRSPSTLPTSPALKPRSPEPSSSRTSPTPSKLRYAAYDPPRPTHRLRRVSSGSSRHSDEGSVRSMGHSRANDDPMTMTVTPGDLTLAAQTSDLRSIASGSPRSNLSPLPVVQVLDEDASAPDLIALDSPFIPEPTQSIASTLSEAEHDFESTWNALESSTSRGWCEASIDTVLRKLQALHRRLKVTERDRSPFEGDLKIVVCPDTLGASPKGLAAIRLKESDDDSCLWWLRCEDEELRNIIKATLR
;
A
#
# COMPACT_ATOMS: atom_id res chain seq x y z
N MET A 1 16.08 13.05 10.37
CA MET A 1 17.11 13.85 9.68
C MET A 1 16.66 15.30 9.72
N ASP A 2 17.49 16.22 10.21
CA ASP A 2 17.10 17.63 10.30
C ASP A 2 17.30 18.35 8.97
N VAL A 3 16.28 18.28 8.12
CA VAL A 3 16.24 19.00 6.84
C VAL A 3 15.93 20.47 7.14
N PRO A 4 16.83 21.44 6.83
CA PRO A 4 16.55 22.85 7.06
C PRO A 4 15.41 23.37 6.18
N PHE A 5 14.73 24.42 6.63
CA PHE A 5 13.57 25.02 5.94
C PHE A 5 13.80 25.30 4.44
N SER A 6 14.99 25.78 4.08
CA SER A 6 15.37 26.07 2.69
C SER A 6 15.39 24.84 1.77
N SER A 7 15.49 23.64 2.35
CA SER A 7 15.49 22.36 1.63
C SER A 7 14.26 21.50 1.92
N SER A 8 13.32 21.97 2.75
CA SER A 8 12.18 21.18 3.20
C SER A 8 10.96 21.26 2.26
N GLY A 9 10.99 22.12 1.24
CA GLY A 9 9.84 22.36 0.36
C GLY A 9 8.64 23.02 1.06
N ALA A 10 8.81 23.50 2.30
CA ALA A 10 7.71 24.12 3.05
C ALA A 10 7.46 25.54 2.53
N MET A 11 6.17 25.87 2.32
CA MET A 11 5.78 27.18 1.79
C MET A 11 5.97 28.34 2.77
N SER A 12 6.00 28.05 4.07
CA SER A 12 6.22 29.04 5.12
C SER A 12 6.92 28.43 6.32
N ARG A 13 7.52 29.28 7.15
CA ARG A 13 8.10 28.86 8.43
C ARG A 13 7.06 28.26 9.38
N ALA A 14 5.80 28.70 9.29
CA ALA A 14 4.71 28.16 10.07
C ALA A 14 4.37 26.73 9.63
N HIS A 15 4.25 26.49 8.32
CA HIS A 15 4.09 25.16 7.76
C HIS A 15 5.25 24.24 8.17
N TYR A 16 6.50 24.68 8.05
CA TYR A 16 7.65 23.91 8.49
C TYR A 16 7.62 23.57 9.99
N ALA A 17 7.30 24.54 10.83
CA ALA A 17 7.20 24.32 12.27
C ALA A 17 6.07 23.35 12.65
N LEU A 18 4.95 23.35 11.93
CA LEU A 18 3.86 22.42 12.13
C LEU A 18 4.30 20.98 11.81
N VAL A 19 4.89 20.74 10.64
CA VAL A 19 5.38 19.41 10.23
C VAL A 19 6.36 18.86 11.25
N ARG A 20 7.32 19.69 11.71
CA ARG A 20 8.29 19.28 12.73
C ARG A 20 7.66 18.94 14.07
N LYS A 21 6.61 19.66 14.48
CA LYS A 21 5.88 19.35 15.72
C LYS A 21 5.14 18.02 15.61
N ILE A 22 4.60 17.70 14.43
CA ILE A 22 3.89 16.45 14.17
C ILE A 22 4.87 15.27 14.15
N GLU A 23 6.00 15.40 13.45
CA GLU A 23 7.05 14.37 13.40
C GLU A 23 7.64 14.04 14.78
N ALA A 24 7.66 15.01 15.69
CA ALA A 24 8.17 14.84 17.06
C ALA A 24 7.09 14.35 18.06
N ALA A 25 5.83 14.32 17.67
CA ALA A 25 4.71 13.96 18.54
C ALA A 25 4.42 12.45 18.51
N THR A 26 3.76 11.95 19.57
CA THR A 26 3.16 10.61 19.53
C THR A 26 1.96 10.60 18.59
N PRO A 27 1.55 9.46 18.00
CA PRO A 27 0.46 9.40 17.02
C PRO A 27 -0.83 10.08 17.50
N HIS A 28 -1.23 9.87 18.76
CA HIS A 28 -2.42 10.51 19.31
C HIS A 28 -2.27 12.03 19.52
N ALA A 29 -1.09 12.49 19.93
CA ALA A 29 -0.83 13.92 20.09
C ALA A 29 -0.71 14.63 18.73
N ALA A 30 -0.18 13.94 17.71
CA ALA A 30 -0.14 14.41 16.34
C ALA A 30 -1.56 14.66 15.80
N ASP A 31 -2.50 13.73 16.00
CA ASP A 31 -3.89 13.90 15.58
C ASP A 31 -4.54 15.13 16.24
N GLN A 32 -4.31 15.34 17.54
CA GLN A 32 -4.84 16.52 18.24
C GLN A 32 -4.28 17.83 17.68
N LEU A 33 -2.98 17.87 17.34
CA LEU A 33 -2.35 19.04 16.72
C LEU A 33 -2.90 19.31 15.32
N LEU A 34 -3.13 18.26 14.54
CA LEU A 34 -3.71 18.34 13.20
C LEU A 34 -5.14 18.88 13.23
N LEU A 35 -5.99 18.35 14.12
CA LEU A 35 -7.37 18.83 14.29
C LEU A 35 -7.41 20.29 14.77
N ALA A 36 -6.56 20.66 15.71
CA ALA A 36 -6.45 22.05 16.17
C ALA A 36 -6.01 23.01 15.05
N GLU A 37 -5.14 22.55 14.16
CA GLU A 37 -4.72 23.34 13.00
C GLU A 37 -5.84 23.49 11.96
N VAL A 38 -6.64 22.43 11.72
CA VAL A 38 -7.83 22.50 10.86
C VAL A 38 -8.82 23.54 11.39
N ASP A 39 -9.10 23.54 12.70
CA ASP A 39 -9.98 24.54 13.32
C ASP A 39 -9.42 25.96 13.22
N ARG A 40 -8.10 26.11 13.41
CA ARG A 40 -7.42 27.40 13.23
C ARG A 40 -7.60 27.93 11.81
N ILE A 41 -7.41 27.07 10.81
CA ILE A 41 -7.57 27.43 9.40
C ILE A 41 -9.04 27.71 9.08
N ARG A 42 -10.00 26.94 9.63
CA ARG A 42 -11.45 27.19 9.50
C ARG A 42 -11.82 28.60 9.93
N HIS A 43 -11.34 29.04 11.10
CA HIS A 43 -11.55 30.41 11.56
C HIS A 43 -10.85 31.46 10.68
N GLN A 44 -9.68 31.14 10.14
CA GLN A 44 -8.95 32.04 9.24
C GLN A 44 -9.71 32.23 7.91
N LEU A 45 -10.20 31.16 7.29
CA LEU A 45 -10.99 31.18 6.05
C LEU A 45 -12.35 31.89 6.21
N GLY A 46 -12.91 31.93 7.43
CA GLY A 46 -14.11 32.72 7.71
C GLY A 46 -13.92 34.24 7.61
N ARG A 47 -12.70 34.76 7.44
CA ARG A 47 -12.41 36.20 7.37
C ARG A 47 -12.37 36.67 5.91
N SER A 48 -13.13 37.70 5.55
CA SER A 48 -13.25 38.22 4.18
C SER A 48 -12.00 38.95 3.62
N THR A 49 -10.92 39.06 4.38
CA THR A 49 -9.72 39.85 4.02
C THR A 49 -8.53 39.00 3.56
N LEU A 50 -8.77 37.75 3.13
CA LEU A 50 -7.69 36.84 2.78
C LEU A 50 -7.11 37.10 1.39
N THR A 51 -5.78 37.11 1.31
CA THR A 51 -5.07 37.14 0.02
C THR A 51 -5.09 35.76 -0.64
N MET A 52 -4.98 35.71 -1.98
CA MET A 52 -4.90 34.44 -2.73
C MET A 52 -3.73 33.56 -2.26
N LYS A 53 -2.59 34.16 -1.91
CA LYS A 53 -1.42 33.46 -1.37
C LYS A 53 -1.74 32.77 -0.04
N GLN A 54 -2.44 33.45 0.88
CA GLN A 54 -2.84 32.87 2.16
C GLN A 54 -3.90 31.78 1.96
N SER A 55 -4.86 32.00 1.06
CA SER A 55 -5.85 30.97 0.71
C SER A 55 -5.17 29.71 0.20
N LYS A 56 -4.21 29.83 -0.73
CA LYS A 56 -3.42 28.71 -1.25
C LYS A 56 -2.68 27.96 -0.14
N GLU A 57 -1.99 28.69 0.75
CA GLU A 57 -1.27 28.09 1.88
C GLU A 57 -2.22 27.33 2.82
N SER A 58 -3.37 27.92 3.14
CA SER A 58 -4.40 27.28 3.96
C SER A 58 -4.93 26.00 3.33
N LEU A 59 -5.25 25.99 2.03
CA LEU A 59 -5.74 24.80 1.34
C LEU A 59 -4.71 23.66 1.33
N ILE A 60 -3.44 23.97 1.11
CA ILE A 60 -2.35 22.99 1.14
C ILE A 60 -2.17 22.40 2.53
N LEU A 61 -2.23 23.23 3.58
CA LEU A 61 -2.16 22.76 4.97
C LEU A 61 -3.36 21.88 5.33
N LEU A 62 -4.56 22.20 4.85
CA LEU A 62 -5.75 21.38 5.08
C LEU A 62 -5.61 19.99 4.41
N LEU A 63 -5.12 19.93 3.16
CA LEU A 63 -4.83 18.65 2.50
C LEU A 63 -3.77 17.85 3.26
N TYR A 64 -2.69 18.51 3.68
CA TYR A 64 -1.67 17.87 4.51
C TYR A 64 -2.26 17.29 5.79
N CYS A 65 -3.15 18.04 6.47
CA CYS A 65 -3.81 17.54 7.67
C CYS A 65 -4.68 16.31 7.37
N ALA A 66 -5.53 16.36 6.34
CA ALA A 66 -6.37 15.24 5.97
C ALA A 66 -5.59 13.97 5.57
N MET A 67 -4.43 14.12 4.92
CA MET A 67 -3.60 12.98 4.52
C MET A 67 -2.73 12.41 5.65
N THR A 68 -2.50 13.14 6.74
CA THR A 68 -1.57 12.75 7.82
C THR A 68 -2.28 12.17 9.05
N VAL A 69 -3.57 12.47 9.21
CA VAL A 69 -4.37 11.97 10.34
C VAL A 69 -4.50 10.44 10.29
N ASN A 70 -4.51 9.80 11.46
CA ASN A 70 -4.61 8.34 11.55
C ASN A 70 -5.89 7.77 10.89
N PRO A 71 -5.80 6.57 10.25
CA PRO A 71 -6.97 5.90 9.67
C PRO A 71 -8.11 5.74 10.69
N GLY A 72 -9.28 6.28 10.38
CA GLY A 72 -10.48 6.22 11.24
C GLY A 72 -10.90 7.55 11.88
N VAL A 73 -10.07 8.60 11.81
CA VAL A 73 -10.46 9.95 12.24
C VAL A 73 -10.92 10.75 11.01
N HIS A 74 -12.15 11.28 11.07
CA HIS A 74 -12.74 12.03 9.97
C HIS A 74 -12.44 13.53 10.09
N VAL A 75 -11.87 14.12 9.04
CA VAL A 75 -11.63 15.57 8.93
C VAL A 75 -12.58 16.15 7.88
N ASP A 76 -13.55 16.95 8.32
CA ASP A 76 -14.44 17.68 7.42
C ASP A 76 -13.73 18.94 6.87
N LEU A 77 -13.59 19.00 5.55
CA LEU A 77 -12.94 20.07 4.79
C LEU A 77 -13.90 20.83 3.86
N GLU A 78 -15.21 20.56 3.89
CA GLU A 78 -16.18 21.11 2.94
C GLU A 78 -16.23 22.65 2.98
N PHE A 79 -16.05 23.24 4.17
CA PHE A 79 -16.03 24.69 4.38
C PHE A 79 -14.99 25.45 3.54
N ALA A 80 -13.95 24.76 3.07
CA ALA A 80 -12.87 25.34 2.29
C ALA A 80 -13.12 25.28 0.76
N LEU A 81 -14.14 24.54 0.29
CA LEU A 81 -14.47 24.39 -1.13
C LEU A 81 -14.71 25.73 -1.85
N PRO A 82 -15.45 26.71 -1.29
CA PRO A 82 -15.63 28.01 -1.96
C PRO A 82 -14.31 28.74 -2.22
N HIS A 83 -13.34 28.60 -1.30
CA HIS A 83 -12.01 29.20 -1.42
C HIS A 83 -11.17 28.49 -2.48
N ALA A 84 -11.29 27.16 -2.57
CA ALA A 84 -10.63 26.36 -3.60
C ALA A 84 -11.16 26.67 -5.01
N ILE A 85 -12.48 26.80 -5.16
CA ILE A 85 -13.11 27.17 -6.43
C ILE A 85 -12.67 28.57 -6.86
N ASN A 86 -12.67 29.53 -5.93
CA ASN A 86 -12.18 30.87 -6.24
C ASN A 86 -10.70 30.87 -6.66
N LEU A 87 -9.86 30.05 -6.02
CA LEU A 87 -8.46 29.89 -6.41
C LEU A 87 -8.32 29.23 -7.79
N ALA A 88 -9.17 28.26 -8.12
CA ALA A 88 -9.22 27.61 -9.44
C ALA A 88 -9.70 28.56 -10.55
N GLU A 89 -10.64 29.45 -10.26
CA GLU A 89 -11.16 30.41 -11.24
C GLU A 89 -10.24 31.63 -11.41
N ALA A 90 -9.93 32.33 -10.32
CA ALA A 90 -9.26 33.63 -10.31
C ALA A 90 -7.72 33.55 -10.20
N GLY A 91 -7.17 32.36 -9.98
CA GLY A 91 -5.72 32.13 -9.91
C GLY A 91 -5.00 32.61 -11.17
N GLN A 92 -3.97 33.44 -10.99
CA GLN A 92 -3.20 34.00 -12.10
C GLN A 92 -2.16 33.02 -12.63
N THR A 93 -1.52 32.29 -11.72
CA THR A 93 -0.51 31.29 -12.08
C THR A 93 -1.14 29.91 -12.28
N VAL A 94 -0.49 29.07 -13.08
CA VAL A 94 -0.88 27.66 -13.25
C VAL A 94 -0.84 26.92 -11.91
N GLN A 95 0.10 27.27 -11.03
CA GLN A 95 0.21 26.66 -9.70
C GLN A 95 -0.99 26.97 -8.81
N ASP A 96 -1.49 28.21 -8.84
CA ASP A 96 -2.64 28.59 -8.01
C ASP A 96 -3.89 27.84 -8.46
N LYS A 97 -4.14 27.83 -9.77
CA LYS A 97 -5.25 27.06 -10.36
C LYS A 97 -5.12 25.56 -10.05
N ARG A 98 -3.91 25.00 -10.17
CA ARG A 98 -3.63 23.60 -9.84
C ARG A 98 -3.94 23.28 -8.38
N THR A 99 -3.54 24.14 -7.44
CA THR A 99 -3.89 23.95 -6.02
C THR A 99 -5.40 23.98 -5.81
N GLY A 100 -6.12 24.94 -6.42
CA GLY A 100 -7.58 25.02 -6.32
C GLY A 100 -8.27 23.76 -6.87
N TYR A 101 -7.90 23.35 -8.07
CA TYR A 101 -8.47 22.14 -8.69
C TYR A 101 -8.14 20.86 -7.93
N LEU A 102 -6.89 20.68 -7.48
CA LEU A 102 -6.51 19.51 -6.67
C LEU A 102 -7.30 19.46 -5.37
N PHE A 103 -7.46 20.59 -4.68
CA PHE A 103 -8.27 20.62 -3.46
C PHE A 103 -9.72 20.21 -3.73
N CYS A 104 -10.32 20.73 -4.80
CA CYS A 104 -11.66 20.31 -5.20
C CYS A 104 -11.70 18.81 -5.54
N ALA A 105 -10.73 18.27 -6.27
CA ALA A 105 -10.71 16.87 -6.67
C ALA A 105 -10.60 15.90 -5.47
N GLU A 106 -9.88 16.29 -4.41
CA GLU A 106 -9.71 15.46 -3.21
C GLU A 106 -10.87 15.59 -2.22
N VAL A 107 -11.51 16.77 -2.11
CA VAL A 107 -12.50 17.06 -1.06
C VAL A 107 -13.94 17.05 -1.56
N MET A 108 -14.18 17.41 -2.82
CA MET A 108 -15.53 17.55 -3.38
C MET A 108 -16.10 16.20 -3.78
N LEU A 109 -17.28 15.86 -3.25
CA LEU A 109 -18.01 14.66 -3.66
C LEU A 109 -18.52 14.78 -5.12
N PRO A 110 -18.66 13.68 -5.88
CA PRO A 110 -19.04 13.71 -7.30
C PRO A 110 -20.36 14.44 -7.62
N GLU A 111 -21.31 14.52 -6.69
CA GLU A 111 -22.64 15.13 -6.86
C GLU A 111 -22.79 16.49 -6.15
N HIS A 112 -21.67 17.09 -5.74
CA HIS A 112 -21.69 18.34 -4.99
C HIS A 112 -22.21 19.51 -5.84
N GLU A 113 -23.10 20.35 -5.29
CA GLU A 113 -23.76 21.45 -6.02
C GLU A 113 -22.77 22.44 -6.66
N LEU A 114 -21.62 22.65 -6.02
CA LEU A 114 -20.57 23.56 -6.48
C LEU A 114 -19.77 23.04 -7.67
N GLN A 115 -19.94 21.79 -8.10
CA GLN A 115 -19.23 21.22 -9.26
C GLN A 115 -19.51 22.03 -10.53
N LEU A 116 -20.74 22.55 -10.67
CA LEU A 116 -21.15 23.41 -11.80
C LEU A 116 -20.30 24.69 -11.90
N MET A 117 -19.78 25.20 -10.78
CA MET A 117 -18.92 26.39 -10.80
C MET A 117 -17.57 26.12 -11.49
N LEU A 118 -17.07 24.88 -11.42
CA LEU A 118 -15.81 24.49 -12.05
C LEU A 118 -15.95 24.35 -13.58
N VAL A 119 -17.15 24.06 -14.10
CA VAL A 119 -17.39 23.87 -15.54
C VAL A 119 -16.93 25.08 -16.35
N ASN A 120 -17.30 26.29 -15.90
CA ASN A 120 -16.90 27.52 -16.58
C ASN A 120 -15.39 27.77 -16.52
N SER A 121 -14.76 27.46 -15.38
CA SER A 121 -13.31 27.59 -15.18
C SER A 121 -12.53 26.63 -16.08
N ILE A 122 -12.96 25.37 -16.16
CA ILE A 122 -12.38 24.35 -17.04
C ILE A 122 -12.50 24.79 -18.51
N ARG A 123 -13.68 25.26 -18.94
CA ARG A 123 -13.88 25.78 -20.29
C ARG A 123 -12.91 26.93 -20.62
N LYS A 124 -12.83 27.95 -19.74
CA LYS A 124 -11.91 29.09 -19.92
C LYS A 124 -10.46 28.63 -20.03
N ASP A 125 -10.05 27.66 -19.21
CA ASP A 125 -8.68 27.14 -19.22
C ASP A 125 -8.37 26.30 -20.47
N LEU A 126 -9.34 25.61 -21.07
CA LEU A 126 -9.20 24.91 -22.37
C LEU A 126 -9.14 25.87 -23.58
N ASP A 127 -9.79 27.02 -23.48
CA ASP A 127 -9.75 28.07 -24.52
C ASP A 127 -8.50 28.95 -24.43
N SER A 128 -7.72 28.83 -23.36
CA SER A 128 -6.44 29.52 -23.18
C SER A 128 -5.45 29.17 -24.29
N THR A 129 -4.58 30.12 -24.64
CA THR A 129 -3.45 29.90 -25.58
C THR A 129 -2.27 29.20 -24.90
N ALA A 130 -2.15 29.33 -23.58
CA ALA A 130 -1.09 28.71 -22.81
C ALA A 130 -1.29 27.19 -22.69
N VAL A 131 -0.37 26.41 -23.26
CA VAL A 131 -0.38 24.94 -23.25
C VAL A 131 -0.49 24.36 -21.84
N SER A 132 0.19 24.98 -20.86
CA SER A 132 0.16 24.55 -19.46
C SER A 132 -1.23 24.66 -18.83
N ARG A 133 -2.02 25.69 -19.19
CA ARG A 133 -3.41 25.85 -18.73
C ARG A 133 -4.35 24.85 -19.39
N ILE A 134 -4.18 24.61 -20.70
CA ILE A 134 -4.95 23.59 -21.42
C ILE A 134 -4.68 22.21 -20.80
N CYS A 135 -3.41 21.85 -20.61
CA CYS A 135 -3.03 20.57 -20.01
C CYS A 135 -3.61 20.41 -18.60
N LEU A 136 -3.57 21.47 -17.77
CA LEU A 136 -4.17 21.45 -16.44
C LEU A 136 -5.67 21.15 -16.53
N ALA A 137 -6.41 21.85 -17.38
CA ALA A 137 -7.85 21.62 -17.54
C ALA A 137 -8.17 20.19 -18.03
N LEU A 138 -7.37 19.67 -18.98
CA LEU A 138 -7.51 18.29 -19.45
C LEU A 138 -7.20 17.27 -18.34
N ASP A 139 -6.16 17.51 -17.52
CA ASP A 139 -5.83 16.63 -16.39
C ASP A 139 -6.99 16.59 -15.37
N ILE A 140 -7.68 17.72 -15.13
CA ILE A 140 -8.87 17.78 -14.27
C ILE A 140 -10.06 17.03 -14.87
N LEU A 141 -10.27 17.12 -16.19
CA LEU A 141 -11.30 16.32 -16.87
C LEU A 141 -11.02 14.81 -16.79
N ILE A 142 -9.74 14.40 -16.78
CA ILE A 142 -9.35 13.00 -16.64
C ILE A 142 -9.52 12.51 -15.20
N GLN A 143 -9.19 13.34 -14.20
CA GLN A 143 -9.25 12.97 -12.79
C GLN A 143 -10.69 12.98 -12.26
N THR A 144 -11.49 13.98 -12.63
CA THR A 144 -12.87 14.20 -12.17
C THR A 144 -13.80 14.44 -13.36
N PRO A 145 -14.11 13.39 -14.15
CA PRO A 145 -15.09 13.51 -15.22
C PRO A 145 -16.49 13.78 -14.66
N SER A 146 -17.26 14.65 -15.31
CA SER A 146 -18.64 14.96 -14.93
C SER A 146 -19.51 15.09 -16.18
N LYS A 147 -20.78 14.70 -16.09
CA LYS A 147 -21.73 14.83 -17.20
C LYS A 147 -21.99 16.30 -17.55
N ASP A 148 -21.99 17.18 -16.56
CA ASP A 148 -22.37 18.59 -16.74
C ASP A 148 -21.29 19.40 -17.48
N VAL A 149 -20.05 18.93 -17.50
CA VAL A 149 -18.95 19.59 -18.19
C VAL A 149 -18.99 19.36 -19.71
N ILE A 150 -19.57 18.24 -20.15
CA ILE A 150 -19.52 17.74 -21.53
C ILE A 150 -20.02 18.81 -22.52
N PRO A 151 -21.22 19.40 -22.37
CA PRO A 151 -21.73 20.36 -23.35
C PRO A 151 -20.86 21.62 -23.46
N ALA A 152 -20.18 22.00 -22.38
CA ALA A 152 -19.35 23.20 -22.33
C ALA A 152 -17.98 23.02 -23.01
N VAL A 153 -17.45 21.79 -23.06
CA VAL A 153 -16.07 21.53 -23.51
C VAL A 153 -15.98 20.70 -24.79
N GLN A 154 -17.03 19.97 -25.18
CA GLN A 154 -16.99 19.00 -26.29
C GLN A 154 -16.43 19.58 -27.60
N SER A 155 -16.92 20.76 -28.02
CA SER A 155 -16.45 21.41 -29.26
C SER A 155 -14.96 21.73 -29.19
N ARG A 156 -14.50 22.31 -28.08
CA ARG A 156 -13.09 22.66 -27.90
C ARG A 156 -12.22 21.42 -27.83
N LEU A 157 -12.66 20.41 -27.08
CA LEU A 157 -11.94 19.14 -26.92
C LEU A 157 -11.74 18.43 -28.27
N HIS A 158 -12.72 18.51 -29.16
CA HIS A 158 -12.62 17.97 -30.52
C HIS A 158 -11.46 18.62 -31.31
N ASP A 159 -11.26 19.93 -31.17
CA ASP A 159 -10.17 20.65 -31.83
C ASP A 159 -8.80 20.28 -31.23
N LEU A 160 -8.74 20.10 -29.91
CA LEU A 160 -7.51 19.76 -29.18
C LEU A 160 -6.89 18.41 -29.60
N LEU A 161 -7.69 17.48 -30.17
CA LEU A 161 -7.18 16.24 -30.77
C LEU A 161 -6.19 16.48 -31.93
N SER A 162 -6.24 17.66 -32.56
CA SER A 162 -5.35 18.05 -33.66
C SER A 162 -4.37 19.16 -33.28
N HIS A 163 -4.17 19.39 -31.98
CA HIS A 163 -3.27 20.43 -31.48
C HIS A 163 -1.78 20.10 -31.75
N ASN A 164 -0.94 21.13 -31.89
CA ASN A 164 0.49 20.96 -32.19
C ASN A 164 1.27 20.31 -31.03
N SER A 165 0.90 20.63 -29.78
CA SER A 165 1.51 20.02 -28.60
C SER A 165 1.09 18.56 -28.42
N VAL A 166 2.09 17.70 -28.25
CA VAL A 166 1.97 16.26 -27.95
C VAL A 166 1.19 16.04 -26.66
N ASP A 167 1.51 16.81 -25.62
CA ASP A 167 0.89 16.74 -24.31
C ASP A 167 -0.61 17.00 -24.34
N VAL A 168 -1.04 17.94 -25.20
CA VAL A 168 -2.45 18.30 -25.38
C VAL A 168 -3.18 17.20 -26.14
N ARG A 169 -2.63 16.71 -27.27
CA ARG A 169 -3.26 15.62 -28.04
C ARG A 169 -3.45 14.37 -27.19
N ARG A 170 -2.42 13.98 -26.43
CA ARG A 170 -2.45 12.81 -25.54
C ARG A 170 -3.54 12.94 -24.48
N ARG A 171 -3.56 14.07 -23.76
CA ARG A 171 -4.55 14.31 -22.70
C ARG A 171 -5.96 14.48 -23.25
N ALA A 172 -6.13 15.07 -24.43
CA ALA A 172 -7.45 15.16 -25.06
C ALA A 172 -8.04 13.77 -25.35
N LEU A 173 -7.23 12.81 -25.79
CA LEU A 173 -7.65 11.41 -25.97
C LEU A 173 -8.09 10.77 -24.65
N PHE A 174 -7.30 10.91 -23.59
CA PHE A 174 -7.68 10.41 -22.26
C PHE A 174 -8.90 11.11 -21.66
N ALA A 175 -9.08 12.41 -21.92
CA ALA A 175 -10.26 13.14 -21.48
C ALA A 175 -11.52 12.60 -22.18
N TYR A 176 -11.46 12.31 -23.49
CA TYR A 176 -12.55 11.61 -24.18
C TYR A 176 -12.82 10.21 -23.62
N ASP A 177 -11.77 9.45 -23.32
CA ASP A 177 -11.89 8.14 -22.70
C ASP A 177 -12.69 8.21 -21.39
N ARG A 178 -12.31 9.12 -20.49
CA ARG A 178 -12.99 9.32 -19.20
C ARG A 178 -14.40 9.90 -19.31
N LEU A 179 -14.63 10.87 -20.20
CA LEU A 179 -15.97 11.42 -20.41
C LEU A 179 -16.93 10.40 -21.04
N SER A 180 -16.41 9.41 -21.78
CA SER A 180 -17.23 8.35 -22.36
C SER A 180 -17.88 7.41 -21.34
N GLU A 181 -17.38 7.40 -20.10
CA GLU A 181 -18.04 6.71 -18.98
C GLU A 181 -19.44 7.31 -18.69
N HIS A 182 -19.64 8.59 -19.01
CA HIS A 182 -20.90 9.32 -18.78
C HIS A 182 -21.77 9.45 -20.04
N ASP A 183 -21.15 9.67 -21.20
CA ASP A 183 -21.84 9.74 -22.50
C ASP A 183 -21.00 9.07 -23.59
N ARG A 184 -21.40 7.86 -24.00
CA ARG A 184 -20.69 7.07 -25.00
C ARG A 184 -20.86 7.61 -26.42
N GLU A 185 -21.91 8.38 -26.70
CA GLU A 185 -22.18 8.88 -28.05
C GLU A 185 -21.13 9.90 -28.52
N LEU A 186 -20.45 10.56 -27.58
CA LEU A 186 -19.31 11.46 -27.81
C LEU A 186 -18.21 10.82 -28.68
N LEU A 187 -18.05 9.50 -28.59
CA LEU A 187 -16.99 8.78 -29.25
C LEU A 187 -17.24 8.60 -30.76
N ARG A 188 -18.50 8.62 -31.22
CA ARG A 188 -18.86 8.35 -32.64
C ARG A 188 -18.25 9.38 -33.59
N ASP A 189 -18.34 10.66 -33.22
CA ASP A 189 -17.91 11.77 -34.07
C ASP A 189 -16.38 11.86 -34.19
N ILE A 190 -15.65 11.34 -33.20
CA ILE A 190 -14.20 11.47 -33.14
C ILE A 190 -13.45 10.27 -33.71
N VAL A 191 -14.14 9.17 -34.08
CA VAL A 191 -13.52 7.96 -34.65
C VAL A 191 -12.49 8.27 -35.76
N PRO A 192 -12.76 9.15 -36.75
CA PRO A 192 -11.78 9.47 -37.79
C PRO A 192 -10.51 10.14 -37.24
N LYS A 193 -10.65 11.03 -36.24
CA LYS A 193 -9.53 11.71 -35.60
C LYS A 193 -8.70 10.75 -34.75
N VAL A 194 -9.34 9.84 -34.02
CA VAL A 194 -8.66 8.81 -33.22
C VAL A 194 -7.87 7.86 -34.12
N ARG A 195 -8.45 7.39 -35.23
CA ARG A 195 -7.72 6.59 -36.22
C ARG A 195 -6.50 7.31 -36.78
N LYS A 196 -6.60 8.61 -37.04
CA LYS A 196 -5.45 9.43 -37.47
C LYS A 196 -4.36 9.50 -36.38
N ARG A 197 -4.72 9.48 -35.09
CA ARG A 197 -3.76 9.51 -33.97
C ARG A 197 -3.03 8.18 -33.75
N LEU A 198 -3.50 7.07 -34.30
CA LEU A 198 -2.75 5.79 -34.28
C LEU A 198 -1.45 5.87 -35.10
N GLY A 199 -1.37 6.79 -36.06
CA GLY A 199 -0.16 7.07 -36.84
C GLY A 199 0.57 8.35 -36.43
N ASP A 200 0.46 8.78 -35.17
CA ASP A 200 1.21 9.93 -34.65
C ASP A 200 2.73 9.62 -34.60
N HIS A 201 3.58 10.65 -34.63
CA HIS A 201 5.03 10.46 -34.45
C HIS A 201 5.36 10.03 -33.03
N GLU A 202 4.59 10.52 -32.05
CA GLU A 202 4.89 10.32 -30.64
C GLU A 202 4.20 9.08 -30.06
N PRO A 203 4.97 8.10 -29.54
CA PRO A 203 4.43 6.87 -28.97
C PRO A 203 3.42 7.11 -27.85
N SER A 204 3.61 8.17 -27.06
CA SER A 204 2.69 8.51 -25.96
C SER A 204 1.28 8.88 -26.45
N VAL A 205 1.15 9.48 -27.64
CA VAL A 205 -0.15 9.78 -28.26
C VAL A 205 -0.76 8.52 -28.86
N ILE A 206 0.05 7.66 -29.46
CA ILE A 206 -0.39 6.35 -29.97
C ILE A 206 -0.97 5.50 -28.84
N ILE A 207 -0.30 5.43 -27.68
CA ILE A 207 -0.77 4.69 -26.51
C ILE A 207 -2.14 5.20 -26.03
N ALA A 208 -2.33 6.53 -25.97
CA ALA A 208 -3.61 7.13 -25.60
C ALA A 208 -4.70 6.82 -26.63
N ALA A 209 -4.37 6.87 -27.92
CA ALA A 209 -5.30 6.53 -29.00
C ALA A 209 -5.70 5.05 -28.96
N LEU A 210 -4.75 4.13 -28.73
CA LEU A 210 -5.01 2.71 -28.55
C LEU A 210 -5.90 2.44 -27.35
N THR A 211 -5.68 3.13 -26.23
CA THR A 211 -6.53 3.01 -25.03
C THR A 211 -7.97 3.42 -25.35
N LEU A 212 -8.17 4.56 -26.01
CA LEU A 212 -9.50 5.01 -26.43
C LEU A 212 -10.14 4.06 -27.47
N CYS A 213 -9.34 3.47 -28.37
CA CYS A 213 -9.83 2.47 -29.32
C CYS A 213 -10.35 1.21 -28.62
N GLU A 214 -9.70 0.75 -27.54
CA GLU A 214 -10.22 -0.38 -26.73
C GLU A 214 -11.60 -0.02 -26.16
N THR A 215 -11.74 1.16 -25.56
CA THR A 215 -13.03 1.66 -25.04
C THR A 215 -14.10 1.77 -26.13
N MET A 216 -13.73 2.19 -27.34
CA MET A 216 -14.65 2.24 -28.49
C MET A 216 -15.10 0.84 -28.96
N VAL A 217 -14.25 -0.18 -28.84
CA VAL A 217 -14.61 -1.57 -29.16
C VAL A 217 -15.55 -2.11 -28.08
N ASP A 218 -15.25 -1.90 -26.80
CA ASP A 218 -16.09 -2.31 -25.68
C ASP A 218 -17.47 -1.62 -25.72
N ALA A 219 -17.54 -0.38 -26.23
CA ALA A 219 -18.79 0.36 -26.46
C ALA A 219 -19.53 -0.05 -27.76
N GLY A 220 -18.97 -0.92 -28.61
CA GLY A 220 -19.57 -1.36 -29.87
C GLY A 220 -19.58 -0.30 -30.98
N ILE A 221 -18.73 0.72 -30.90
CA ILE A 221 -18.63 1.82 -31.88
C ILE A 221 -17.73 1.43 -33.06
N ILE A 222 -16.68 0.65 -32.79
CA ILE A 222 -15.76 0.12 -33.80
C ILE A 222 -15.80 -1.42 -33.72
N ALA A 223 -15.76 -2.08 -34.88
CA ALA A 223 -15.66 -3.54 -34.94
C ALA A 223 -14.27 -4.01 -34.49
N ALA A 224 -14.22 -5.03 -33.63
CA ALA A 224 -12.97 -5.60 -33.11
C ALA A 224 -12.00 -5.99 -34.25
N ASP A 225 -12.47 -6.67 -35.29
CA ASP A 225 -11.67 -7.11 -36.44
C ASP A 225 -10.92 -5.99 -37.17
N GLN A 226 -11.48 -4.78 -37.18
CA GLN A 226 -10.83 -3.62 -37.78
C GLN A 226 -9.65 -3.14 -36.93
N LEU A 227 -9.83 -3.12 -35.61
CA LEU A 227 -8.78 -2.75 -34.68
C LEU A 227 -7.70 -3.83 -34.65
N THR A 228 -8.06 -5.12 -34.62
CA THR A 228 -7.11 -6.25 -34.65
C THR A 228 -6.14 -6.12 -35.81
N ARG A 229 -6.63 -5.96 -37.05
CA ARG A 229 -5.75 -5.80 -38.24
C ARG A 229 -4.80 -4.61 -38.12
N THR A 230 -5.28 -3.50 -37.57
CA THR A 230 -4.47 -2.28 -37.41
C THR A 230 -3.37 -2.49 -36.37
N VAL A 231 -3.73 -3.02 -35.20
CA VAL A 231 -2.80 -3.27 -34.09
C VAL A 231 -1.80 -4.36 -34.47
N SER A 232 -2.22 -5.43 -35.15
CA SER A 232 -1.33 -6.48 -35.65
C SER A 232 -0.24 -5.92 -36.57
N GLY A 233 -0.61 -5.07 -37.53
CA GLY A 233 0.36 -4.42 -38.41
C GLY A 233 1.30 -3.46 -37.68
N MET A 234 0.79 -2.73 -36.68
CA MET A 234 1.59 -1.86 -35.82
C MET A 234 2.57 -2.65 -34.95
N LEU A 235 2.16 -3.79 -34.40
CA LEU A 235 3.02 -4.68 -33.62
C LEU A 235 4.19 -5.18 -34.47
N THR A 236 3.91 -5.77 -35.65
CA THR A 236 4.94 -6.26 -36.56
C THR A 236 5.90 -5.15 -37.00
N THR A 237 5.38 -3.94 -37.27
CA THR A 237 6.21 -2.78 -37.67
C THR A 237 7.09 -2.30 -36.52
N ALA A 238 6.51 -2.13 -35.33
CA ALA A 238 7.24 -1.70 -34.13
C ALA A 238 8.32 -2.71 -33.74
N TRP A 239 8.02 -4.00 -33.89
CA TRP A 239 8.97 -5.08 -33.64
C TRP A 239 10.10 -5.13 -34.67
N SER A 240 9.77 -5.02 -35.96
CA SER A 240 10.75 -5.04 -37.05
C SER A 240 11.80 -3.93 -36.92
N GLN A 241 11.42 -2.78 -36.36
CA GLN A 241 12.32 -1.65 -36.12
C GLN A 241 13.20 -1.82 -34.87
N ARG A 242 12.97 -2.87 -34.06
CA ARG A 242 13.54 -3.14 -32.73
C ARG A 242 13.41 -1.93 -31.79
N PRO A 243 12.42 -1.91 -30.88
CA PRO A 243 12.14 -0.69 -30.12
C PRO A 243 13.30 -0.33 -29.20
N ASP A 244 13.73 0.94 -29.27
CA ASP A 244 14.58 1.59 -28.27
C ASP A 244 13.99 1.33 -26.87
N PRO A 245 14.81 1.06 -25.82
CA PRO A 245 14.36 1.02 -24.42
C PRO A 245 13.33 2.10 -24.04
N LYS A 246 13.42 3.31 -24.60
CA LYS A 246 12.47 4.41 -24.37
C LYS A 246 11.07 4.17 -24.93
N HIS A 247 10.93 3.31 -25.95
CA HIS A 247 9.69 3.02 -26.67
C HIS A 247 9.06 1.68 -26.29
N VAL A 248 9.65 0.95 -25.34
CA VAL A 248 9.13 -0.34 -24.82
C VAL A 248 7.68 -0.22 -24.32
N GLN A 249 7.27 0.94 -23.81
CA GLN A 249 5.90 1.18 -23.36
C GLN A 249 4.86 1.02 -24.49
N LEU A 250 5.19 1.43 -25.71
CA LEU A 250 4.31 1.24 -26.87
C LEU A 250 4.20 -0.23 -27.22
N LEU A 251 5.33 -0.95 -27.22
CA LEU A 251 5.33 -2.40 -27.47
C LEU A 251 4.45 -3.13 -26.44
N VAL A 252 4.59 -2.79 -25.15
CA VAL A 252 3.75 -3.34 -24.08
C VAL A 252 2.26 -3.05 -24.34
N LYS A 253 1.90 -1.81 -24.71
CA LYS A 253 0.50 -1.47 -25.00
C LYS A 253 -0.03 -2.23 -26.22
N LEU A 254 0.77 -2.38 -27.28
CA LEU A 254 0.39 -3.16 -28.47
C LEU A 254 0.16 -4.64 -28.12
N LEU A 255 1.07 -5.26 -27.35
CA LEU A 255 0.91 -6.64 -26.85
C LEU A 255 -0.37 -6.81 -26.03
N GLN A 256 -0.67 -5.85 -25.14
CA GLN A 256 -1.91 -5.84 -24.37
C GLN A 256 -3.16 -5.77 -25.27
N CYS A 257 -3.17 -4.88 -26.26
CA CYS A 257 -4.27 -4.75 -27.21
C CYS A 257 -4.47 -6.04 -28.03
N VAL A 258 -3.38 -6.61 -28.55
CA VAL A 258 -3.42 -7.86 -29.32
C VAL A 258 -3.96 -9.02 -28.46
N GLY A 259 -3.51 -9.15 -27.21
CA GLY A 259 -3.98 -10.17 -26.29
C GLY A 259 -5.48 -10.07 -25.97
N LYS A 260 -6.03 -8.86 -25.94
CA LYS A 260 -7.48 -8.65 -25.77
C LYS A 260 -8.28 -8.99 -27.03
N LEU A 261 -7.75 -8.67 -28.21
CA LEU A 261 -8.42 -8.76 -29.51
C LEU A 261 -8.17 -10.08 -30.27
N SER A 262 -7.50 -11.03 -29.63
CA SER A 262 -7.00 -12.31 -30.16
C SER A 262 -5.84 -12.15 -31.17
N PRO A 263 -4.64 -12.67 -30.87
CA PRO A 263 -3.50 -12.63 -31.80
C PRO A 263 -3.72 -13.52 -33.03
N SER A 264 -3.23 -13.05 -34.19
CA SER A 264 -3.07 -13.89 -35.39
C SER A 264 -1.84 -14.80 -35.29
N THR A 265 -1.75 -15.84 -36.12
CA THR A 265 -0.58 -16.76 -36.15
C THR A 265 0.74 -16.00 -36.33
N GLN A 266 0.79 -14.99 -37.20
CA GLN A 266 1.98 -14.14 -37.37
C GLN A 266 2.31 -13.35 -36.10
N ASN A 267 1.29 -12.84 -35.39
CA ASN A 267 1.54 -12.14 -34.13
C ASN A 267 2.08 -13.08 -33.06
N VAL A 268 1.64 -14.33 -33.00
CA VAL A 268 2.19 -15.31 -32.05
C VAL A 268 3.67 -15.57 -32.35
N GLN A 269 4.06 -15.67 -33.63
CA GLN A 269 5.46 -15.78 -34.04
C GLN A 269 6.26 -14.55 -33.65
N ASP A 270 5.76 -13.34 -33.94
CA ASP A 270 6.39 -12.09 -33.52
C ASP A 270 6.56 -12.03 -31.99
N ILE A 271 5.55 -12.46 -31.22
CA ILE A 271 5.58 -12.51 -29.75
C ILE A 271 6.67 -13.48 -29.26
N LEU A 272 6.84 -14.64 -29.90
CA LEU A 272 7.90 -15.59 -29.54
C LEU A 272 9.29 -15.00 -29.80
N ASP A 273 9.48 -14.33 -30.94
CA ASP A 273 10.74 -13.64 -31.25
C ASP A 273 11.03 -12.49 -30.27
N ILE A 274 10.00 -11.74 -29.88
CA ILE A 274 10.08 -10.70 -28.84
C ILE A 274 10.55 -11.32 -27.52
N VAL A 275 9.95 -12.44 -27.09
CA VAL A 275 10.33 -13.14 -25.86
C VAL A 275 11.80 -13.54 -25.91
N ARG A 276 12.22 -14.24 -26.97
CA ARG A 276 13.62 -14.66 -27.17
C ARG A 276 14.61 -13.51 -27.12
N TYR A 277 14.26 -12.37 -27.73
CA TYR A 277 15.13 -11.20 -27.73
C TYR A 277 15.23 -10.52 -26.36
N TYR A 278 14.12 -10.41 -25.63
CA TYR A 278 14.05 -9.59 -24.42
C TYR A 278 14.51 -10.30 -23.15
N ILE A 279 14.44 -11.63 -23.06
CA ILE A 279 14.82 -12.35 -21.83
C ILE A 279 16.26 -12.05 -21.35
N PRO A 280 17.28 -11.97 -22.22
CA PRO A 280 18.66 -11.67 -21.80
C PRO A 280 18.85 -10.31 -21.12
N PHE A 281 17.90 -9.37 -21.26
CA PHE A 281 17.99 -8.02 -20.68
C PHE A 281 17.53 -7.94 -19.21
N GLY A 282 17.14 -9.06 -18.59
CA GLY A 282 16.81 -9.15 -17.17
C GLY A 282 15.61 -8.30 -16.73
N LEU A 283 15.68 -7.75 -15.51
CA LEU A 283 14.57 -7.03 -14.85
C LEU A 283 13.91 -5.94 -15.71
N SER A 284 14.69 -5.23 -16.54
CA SER A 284 14.19 -4.16 -17.40
C SER A 284 13.22 -4.64 -18.49
N ALA A 285 13.25 -5.93 -18.81
CA ALA A 285 12.50 -6.55 -19.90
C ALA A 285 11.38 -7.49 -19.43
N TYR A 286 11.30 -7.78 -18.12
CA TYR A 286 10.28 -8.66 -17.55
C TYR A 286 8.86 -8.18 -17.78
N ALA A 287 8.65 -6.85 -17.84
CA ALA A 287 7.36 -6.29 -18.21
C ALA A 287 6.95 -6.69 -19.63
N VAL A 288 7.87 -6.72 -20.60
CA VAL A 288 7.57 -7.13 -21.98
C VAL A 288 7.28 -8.62 -22.03
N VAL A 289 8.16 -9.44 -21.45
CA VAL A 289 8.01 -10.90 -21.43
C VAL A 289 6.70 -11.30 -20.75
N HIS A 290 6.38 -10.73 -19.59
CA HIS A 290 5.11 -10.98 -18.91
C HIS A 290 3.90 -10.64 -19.79
N GLN A 291 3.96 -9.53 -20.53
CA GLN A 291 2.86 -9.13 -21.41
C GLN A 291 2.75 -10.02 -22.65
N CYS A 292 3.87 -10.56 -23.16
CA CYS A 292 3.85 -11.60 -24.19
C CYS A 292 3.10 -12.84 -23.71
N PHE A 293 3.43 -13.37 -22.53
CA PHE A 293 2.74 -14.54 -21.96
C PHE A 293 1.25 -14.27 -21.66
N ARG A 294 0.93 -13.06 -21.20
CA ARG A 294 -0.46 -12.64 -21.02
C ARG A 294 -1.23 -12.52 -22.34
N ALA A 295 -0.57 -12.12 -23.43
CA ALA A 295 -1.20 -12.00 -24.74
C ALA A 295 -1.58 -13.36 -25.33
N ILE A 296 -0.79 -14.40 -25.05
CA ILE A 296 -1.05 -15.76 -25.55
C ILE A 296 -1.92 -16.61 -24.61
N SER A 297 -2.17 -16.17 -23.37
CA SER A 297 -2.81 -17.00 -22.34
C SER A 297 -4.27 -17.40 -22.62
N ARG A 298 -4.89 -16.80 -23.64
CA ARG A 298 -6.26 -17.07 -24.08
C ARG A 298 -6.33 -17.98 -25.31
N LEU A 299 -5.19 -18.32 -25.91
CA LEU A 299 -5.11 -19.17 -27.10
C LEU A 299 -5.22 -20.65 -26.75
N THR A 300 -5.70 -21.44 -27.69
CA THR A 300 -5.73 -22.91 -27.55
C THR A 300 -4.35 -23.50 -27.77
N ALA A 301 -4.13 -24.72 -27.25
CA ALA A 301 -2.88 -25.44 -27.43
C ALA A 301 -2.53 -25.66 -28.92
N GLU A 302 -3.54 -25.91 -29.75
CA GLU A 302 -3.38 -26.12 -31.21
C GLU A 302 -2.87 -24.86 -31.92
N GLN A 303 -3.41 -23.69 -31.59
CA GLN A 303 -3.00 -22.41 -32.18
C GLN A 303 -1.54 -22.06 -31.83
N LEU A 304 -1.12 -22.37 -30.60
CA LEU A 304 0.26 -22.17 -30.17
C LEU A 304 1.20 -23.16 -30.88
N LEU A 305 0.82 -24.43 -30.97
CA LEU A 305 1.62 -25.45 -31.64
C LEU A 305 1.82 -25.14 -33.12
N GLU A 306 0.76 -24.71 -33.81
CA GLU A 306 0.84 -24.27 -35.21
C GLU A 306 1.85 -23.14 -35.38
N ALA A 307 1.77 -22.10 -34.54
CA ALA A 307 2.69 -20.96 -34.60
C ALA A 307 4.15 -21.34 -34.28
N GLN A 308 4.36 -22.23 -33.29
CA GLN A 308 5.67 -22.70 -32.85
C GLN A 308 6.35 -23.63 -33.87
N SER A 309 5.57 -24.35 -34.69
CA SER A 309 6.12 -25.24 -35.72
C SER A 309 6.96 -24.51 -36.77
N ALA A 310 6.70 -23.21 -36.98
CA ALA A 310 7.44 -22.39 -37.93
C ALA A 310 8.79 -21.89 -37.40
N THR A 311 8.96 -21.81 -36.08
CA THR A 311 10.13 -21.20 -35.42
C THR A 311 11.06 -22.23 -34.76
N ASP A 312 10.71 -23.52 -34.81
CA ASP A 312 11.44 -24.67 -34.22
C ASP A 312 11.79 -24.48 -32.72
N THR A 313 11.02 -23.65 -32.02
CA THR A 313 11.26 -23.27 -30.62
C THR A 313 9.95 -23.08 -29.87
N SER A 314 9.97 -23.27 -28.56
CA SER A 314 8.78 -23.09 -27.70
C SER A 314 8.90 -21.90 -26.76
N PHE A 315 7.76 -21.29 -26.42
CA PHE A 315 7.72 -20.20 -25.45
C PHE A 315 8.37 -20.57 -24.12
N ILE A 316 8.13 -21.80 -23.65
CA ILE A 316 8.69 -22.28 -22.38
C ILE A 316 10.19 -22.54 -22.49
N HIS A 317 10.68 -23.00 -23.66
CA HIS A 317 12.12 -23.20 -23.88
C HIS A 317 12.91 -21.89 -23.73
N GLU A 318 12.40 -20.78 -24.25
CA GLU A 318 13.10 -19.49 -24.20
C GLU A 318 13.29 -18.96 -22.76
N ILE A 319 12.34 -19.25 -21.86
CA ILE A 319 12.36 -18.77 -20.48
C ILE A 319 13.10 -19.70 -19.49
N ARG A 320 13.64 -20.84 -19.92
CA ARG A 320 14.30 -21.83 -19.03
C ARG A 320 15.41 -21.21 -18.17
N GLN A 321 16.16 -20.26 -18.73
CA GLN A 321 17.21 -19.52 -18.01
C GLN A 321 16.71 -18.72 -16.80
N LEU A 322 15.41 -18.45 -16.68
CA LEU A 322 14.84 -17.78 -15.52
C LEU A 322 14.76 -18.70 -14.29
N LEU A 323 14.71 -20.02 -14.49
CA LEU A 323 14.61 -21.00 -13.40
C LEU A 323 15.94 -21.15 -12.62
N THR A 324 17.06 -20.86 -13.27
CA THR A 324 18.40 -20.87 -12.67
C THR A 324 18.75 -19.57 -11.96
N SER A 325 17.92 -18.54 -12.08
CA SER A 325 18.11 -17.26 -11.41
C SER A 325 17.83 -17.35 -9.91
N ASP A 326 18.66 -16.69 -9.10
CA ASP A 326 18.43 -16.55 -7.66
C ASP A 326 17.44 -15.42 -7.31
N GLU A 327 17.11 -14.56 -8.29
CA GLU A 327 16.19 -13.44 -8.09
C GLU A 327 14.71 -13.91 -8.00
N PRO A 328 13.98 -13.56 -6.92
CA PRO A 328 12.58 -13.97 -6.73
C PRO A 328 11.64 -13.53 -7.86
N ASN A 329 11.83 -12.33 -8.42
CA ASN A 329 11.00 -11.81 -9.51
C ASN A 329 11.13 -12.64 -10.79
N SER A 330 12.33 -13.17 -11.07
CA SER A 330 12.62 -14.01 -12.22
C SER A 330 11.95 -15.37 -12.08
N LEU A 331 12.03 -15.96 -10.88
CA LEU A 331 11.35 -17.21 -10.54
C LEU A 331 9.83 -17.04 -10.60
N TYR A 332 9.29 -15.96 -10.04
CA TYR A 332 7.87 -15.66 -10.12
C TYR A 332 7.41 -15.48 -11.57
N LEU A 333 8.17 -14.73 -12.39
CA LEU A 333 7.90 -14.59 -13.81
C LEU A 333 7.89 -15.95 -14.53
N PHE A 334 8.87 -16.81 -14.26
CA PHE A 334 8.93 -18.15 -14.84
C PHE A 334 7.68 -18.98 -14.52
N VAL A 335 7.30 -19.09 -13.24
CA VAL A 335 6.15 -19.88 -12.82
C VAL A 335 4.83 -19.26 -13.32
N ASN A 336 4.72 -17.93 -13.34
CA ASN A 336 3.56 -17.24 -13.91
C ASN A 336 3.46 -17.45 -15.43
N SER A 337 4.58 -17.50 -16.15
CA SER A 337 4.62 -17.80 -17.58
C SER A 337 4.23 -19.26 -17.86
N LEU A 338 4.67 -20.23 -17.04
CA LEU A 338 4.19 -21.61 -17.10
C LEU A 338 2.68 -21.69 -16.88
N ALA A 339 2.15 -20.96 -15.89
CA ALA A 339 0.71 -20.87 -15.66
C ALA A 339 -0.03 -20.17 -16.82
N SER A 340 0.64 -19.42 -17.68
CA SER A 340 -0.02 -18.75 -18.80
C SER A 340 -0.22 -19.67 -20.01
N VAL A 341 0.49 -20.80 -20.07
CA VAL A 341 0.47 -21.76 -21.20
C VAL A 341 -0.21 -23.06 -20.77
N ASP A 342 -0.95 -23.70 -21.68
CA ASP A 342 -1.55 -25.01 -21.41
C ASP A 342 -0.45 -26.04 -21.05
N PRO A 343 -0.54 -26.73 -19.89
CA PRO A 343 0.38 -27.80 -19.50
C PRO A 343 0.66 -28.86 -20.57
N LYS A 344 -0.30 -29.14 -21.46
CA LYS A 344 -0.08 -30.08 -22.58
C LYS A 344 1.10 -29.72 -23.46
N LEU A 345 1.43 -28.43 -23.56
CA LEU A 345 2.50 -27.93 -24.43
C LEU A 345 3.90 -28.03 -23.80
N TRP A 346 4.01 -28.32 -22.51
CA TRP A 346 5.32 -28.29 -21.83
C TRP A 346 5.54 -29.35 -20.76
N ALA A 347 4.48 -29.87 -20.14
CA ALA A 347 4.56 -30.85 -19.04
C ALA A 347 4.62 -32.31 -19.52
N GLY A 348 4.41 -32.58 -20.82
CA GLY A 348 4.44 -33.94 -21.37
C GLY A 348 3.23 -34.81 -20.95
N THR A 349 2.09 -34.18 -20.66
CA THR A 349 0.85 -34.89 -20.30
C THR A 349 0.20 -35.59 -21.50
N ASP A 350 0.54 -35.18 -22.72
CA ASP A 350 0.06 -35.78 -23.97
C ASP A 350 1.20 -36.57 -24.64
N PRO A 351 1.03 -37.87 -24.95
CA PRO A 351 2.04 -38.66 -25.65
C PRO A 351 2.50 -38.10 -26.99
N ALA A 352 1.67 -37.27 -27.65
CA ALA A 352 2.01 -36.65 -28.93
C ALA A 352 2.92 -35.41 -28.79
N ILE A 353 2.98 -34.80 -27.61
CA ILE A 353 3.74 -33.56 -27.36
C ILE A 353 4.78 -33.83 -26.26
N PRO A 354 6.08 -33.84 -26.59
CA PRO A 354 7.12 -34.15 -25.61
C PRO A 354 7.19 -33.08 -24.51
N ALA A 355 7.62 -33.49 -23.32
CA ALA A 355 7.94 -32.55 -22.25
C ALA A 355 9.04 -31.59 -22.69
N VAL A 356 8.88 -30.30 -22.37
CA VAL A 356 9.86 -29.25 -22.67
C VAL A 356 10.86 -29.10 -21.52
N LEU A 357 10.41 -29.32 -20.28
CA LEU A 357 11.25 -29.24 -19.08
C LEU A 357 11.95 -30.58 -18.81
N GLU A 358 13.22 -30.51 -18.43
CA GLU A 358 14.01 -31.65 -17.98
C GLU A 358 13.68 -32.04 -16.52
N GLU A 359 14.06 -33.25 -16.12
CA GLU A 359 13.76 -33.79 -14.78
C GLU A 359 14.21 -32.86 -13.64
N TRP A 360 15.42 -32.29 -13.74
CA TRP A 360 15.95 -31.38 -12.72
C TRP A 360 15.21 -30.03 -12.70
N GLU A 361 14.66 -29.58 -13.83
CA GLU A 361 13.86 -28.34 -13.90
C GLU A 361 12.51 -28.53 -13.22
N VAL A 362 11.89 -29.69 -13.44
CA VAL A 362 10.67 -30.09 -12.71
C VAL A 362 10.94 -30.20 -11.21
N GLU A 363 12.06 -30.82 -10.81
CA GLU A 363 12.47 -30.87 -9.40
C GLU A 363 12.66 -29.46 -8.81
N ARG A 364 13.25 -28.54 -9.59
CA ARG A 364 13.41 -27.15 -9.16
C ARG A 364 12.07 -26.44 -9.01
N VAL A 365 11.11 -26.65 -9.90
CA VAL A 365 9.74 -26.13 -9.76
C VAL A 365 9.07 -26.69 -8.50
N MET A 366 9.22 -27.97 -8.22
CA MET A 366 8.70 -28.58 -6.98
C MET A 366 9.32 -27.96 -5.73
N LYS A 367 10.64 -27.66 -5.74
CA LYS A 367 11.32 -26.94 -4.65
C LYS A 367 10.76 -25.53 -4.42
N LEU A 368 10.13 -24.89 -5.42
CA LEU A 368 9.50 -23.57 -5.24
C LEU A 368 8.29 -23.61 -4.30
N LEU A 369 7.70 -24.79 -4.04
CA LEU A 369 6.70 -24.95 -2.98
C LEU A 369 7.27 -24.61 -1.60
N GLU A 370 8.58 -24.70 -1.42
CA GLU A 370 9.32 -24.38 -0.18
C GLU A 370 9.93 -22.98 -0.18
N SER A 371 9.63 -22.15 -1.19
CA SER A 371 10.10 -20.76 -1.23
C SER A 371 9.65 -19.96 0.00
N GLU A 372 10.48 -19.03 0.47
CA GLU A 372 10.11 -18.06 1.52
C GLU A 372 8.96 -17.15 1.06
N ASP A 373 8.88 -16.85 -0.25
CA ASP A 373 7.87 -15.97 -0.82
C ASP A 373 6.53 -16.70 -1.02
N LYS A 374 5.49 -16.18 -0.37
CA LYS A 374 4.09 -16.65 -0.48
C LYS A 374 3.56 -16.61 -1.91
N LEU A 375 3.90 -15.58 -2.68
CA LEU A 375 3.41 -15.42 -4.05
C LEU A 375 3.99 -16.51 -4.96
N ILE A 376 5.28 -16.83 -4.82
CA ILE A 376 5.91 -17.92 -5.55
C ILE A 376 5.26 -19.25 -5.20
N ARG A 377 5.10 -19.56 -3.90
CA ARG A 377 4.44 -20.82 -3.48
C ARG A 377 3.03 -20.95 -4.05
N LYS A 378 2.20 -19.90 -3.92
CA LYS A 378 0.83 -19.90 -4.41
C LYS A 378 0.77 -20.06 -5.92
N GLN A 379 1.63 -19.35 -6.66
CA GLN A 379 1.69 -19.47 -8.11
C GLN A 379 2.13 -20.88 -8.54
N THR A 380 3.12 -21.47 -7.85
CA THR A 380 3.56 -22.85 -8.10
C THR A 380 2.45 -23.85 -7.84
N LEU A 381 1.71 -23.73 -6.74
CA LEU A 381 0.55 -24.57 -6.44
C LEU A 381 -0.50 -24.48 -7.56
N GLN A 382 -0.81 -23.27 -8.04
CA GLN A 382 -1.75 -23.07 -9.14
C GLN A 382 -1.27 -23.68 -10.46
N THR A 383 0.02 -23.56 -10.77
CA THR A 383 0.62 -24.19 -11.95
C THR A 383 0.54 -25.72 -11.85
N LEU A 384 0.93 -26.29 -10.72
CA LEU A 384 0.88 -27.75 -10.50
C LEU A 384 -0.55 -28.29 -10.50
N TRP A 385 -1.51 -27.57 -9.91
CA TRP A 385 -2.93 -27.93 -9.95
C TRP A 385 -3.46 -28.06 -11.38
N ARG A 386 -2.98 -27.20 -12.29
CA ARG A 386 -3.36 -27.27 -13.70
C ARG A 386 -2.67 -28.40 -14.46
N VAL A 387 -1.46 -28.79 -14.06
CA VAL A 387 -0.73 -29.93 -14.66
C VAL A 387 -1.43 -31.23 -14.28
N ASP A 388 -1.53 -31.47 -12.98
CA ASP A 388 -2.22 -32.62 -12.41
C ASP A 388 -2.65 -32.31 -10.96
N PRO A 389 -3.96 -32.25 -10.66
CA PRO A 389 -4.48 -32.06 -9.31
C PRO A 389 -3.91 -33.03 -8.28
N SER A 390 -3.59 -34.27 -8.68
CA SER A 390 -3.07 -35.31 -7.78
C SER A 390 -1.74 -34.93 -7.11
N ILE A 391 -0.93 -34.09 -7.77
CA ILE A 391 0.34 -33.58 -7.23
C ILE A 391 0.08 -32.68 -6.02
N VAL A 392 -0.90 -31.79 -6.13
CA VAL A 392 -1.23 -30.84 -5.05
C VAL A 392 -2.02 -31.55 -3.95
N GLU A 393 -2.90 -32.50 -4.28
CA GLU A 393 -3.62 -33.31 -3.30
C GLU A 393 -2.66 -34.19 -2.48
N SER A 394 -1.68 -34.83 -3.12
CA SER A 394 -0.65 -35.60 -2.41
C SER A 394 0.23 -34.69 -1.56
N TYR A 395 0.60 -33.51 -2.06
CA TYR A 395 1.31 -32.50 -1.29
C TYR A 395 0.50 -32.06 -0.05
N TYR A 396 -0.79 -31.77 -0.22
CA TYR A 396 -1.71 -31.45 0.86
C TYR A 396 -1.80 -32.57 1.91
N ALA A 397 -1.93 -33.83 1.48
CA ALA A 397 -1.97 -34.98 2.38
C ALA A 397 -0.68 -35.09 3.21
N ARG A 398 0.49 -34.87 2.60
CA ARG A 398 1.79 -34.88 3.30
C ARG A 398 1.92 -33.73 4.31
N VAL A 399 1.37 -32.55 3.99
CA VAL A 399 1.29 -31.42 4.95
C VAL A 399 0.43 -31.81 6.15
N LEU A 400 -0.75 -32.39 5.93
CA LEU A 400 -1.64 -32.82 7.01
C LEU A 400 -1.04 -33.93 7.89
N GLN A 401 -0.23 -34.80 7.31
CA GLN A 401 0.49 -35.87 8.02
C GLN A 401 1.73 -35.38 8.76
N GLY A 402 2.12 -34.10 8.60
CA GLY A 402 3.30 -33.53 9.24
C GLY A 402 4.63 -34.06 8.67
N GLU A 403 4.64 -34.60 7.46
CA GLU A 403 5.84 -35.18 6.83
C GLU A 403 6.81 -34.12 6.30
N LEU A 404 6.35 -32.88 6.16
CA LEU A 404 7.14 -31.77 5.64
C LEU A 404 7.64 -30.90 6.79
N PRO A 405 8.92 -30.47 6.77
CA PRO A 405 9.52 -29.65 7.83
C PRO A 405 9.05 -28.20 7.73
N ILE A 406 7.77 -27.94 7.99
CA ILE A 406 7.19 -26.60 8.02
C ILE A 406 7.27 -26.07 9.46
N PRO A 407 7.89 -24.90 9.70
CA PRO A 407 7.88 -24.27 11.02
C PRO A 407 6.45 -24.08 11.51
N SER A 408 6.21 -24.29 12.80
CA SER A 408 4.86 -24.23 13.39
C SER A 408 4.15 -22.89 13.14
N GLU A 409 4.90 -21.79 13.07
CA GLU A 409 4.38 -20.45 12.78
C GLU A 409 3.86 -20.30 11.34
N HIS A 410 4.39 -21.08 10.39
CA HIS A 410 4.03 -21.01 8.98
C HIS A 410 3.07 -22.11 8.52
N PHE A 411 2.78 -23.07 9.39
CA PHE A 411 1.93 -24.21 9.07
C PHE A 411 0.52 -23.78 8.65
N LEU A 412 -0.13 -22.92 9.43
CA LEU A 412 -1.50 -22.47 9.16
C LEU A 412 -1.60 -21.59 7.90
N PRO A 413 -0.76 -20.55 7.71
CA PRO A 413 -0.75 -19.81 6.45
C PRO A 413 -0.58 -20.71 5.22
N ARG A 414 0.30 -21.72 5.30
CA ARG A 414 0.57 -22.65 4.20
C ARG A 414 -0.60 -23.59 3.93
N LEU A 415 -1.29 -24.03 4.97
CA LEU A 415 -2.52 -24.80 4.84
C LEU A 415 -3.59 -24.00 4.09
N PHE A 416 -3.83 -22.75 4.48
CA PHE A 416 -4.79 -21.89 3.81
C PHE A 416 -4.42 -21.57 2.35
N GLU A 417 -3.12 -21.40 2.06
CA GLU A 417 -2.62 -21.23 0.68
C GLU A 417 -3.01 -22.43 -0.21
N ILE A 418 -2.89 -23.66 0.30
CA ILE A 418 -3.23 -24.88 -0.44
C ILE A 418 -4.74 -24.99 -0.62
N LEU A 419 -5.53 -24.77 0.44
CA LEU A 419 -6.99 -24.80 0.37
C LEU A 419 -7.54 -23.77 -0.63
N ASP A 420 -6.93 -22.58 -0.69
CA ASP A 420 -7.29 -21.54 -1.65
C ASP A 420 -7.12 -21.98 -3.11
N VAL A 421 -6.14 -22.86 -3.38
CA VAL A 421 -5.89 -23.39 -4.72
C VAL A 421 -6.81 -24.56 -5.04
N ILE A 422 -6.93 -25.53 -4.12
CA ILE A 422 -7.76 -26.74 -4.32
C ILE A 422 -9.23 -26.39 -4.48
N CYS A 423 -9.76 -25.50 -3.62
CA CYS A 423 -11.19 -25.19 -3.60
C CYS A 423 -11.56 -24.00 -4.49
N GLY A 424 -10.60 -23.14 -4.87
CA GLY A 424 -10.84 -21.97 -5.69
C GLY A 424 -11.90 -21.04 -5.12
N ASN A 425 -13.03 -20.89 -5.83
CA ASN A 425 -14.19 -20.09 -5.42
C ASN A 425 -15.39 -20.95 -4.98
N ASP A 426 -15.18 -22.23 -4.68
CA ASP A 426 -16.22 -23.11 -4.15
C ASP A 426 -16.21 -23.07 -2.61
N GLY A 427 -17.21 -22.39 -2.04
CA GLY A 427 -17.37 -22.26 -0.58
C GLY A 427 -17.75 -23.57 0.11
N GLU A 428 -18.46 -24.46 -0.58
CA GLU A 428 -18.86 -25.77 -0.03
C GLU A 428 -17.65 -26.70 0.05
N ALA A 429 -16.89 -26.82 -1.04
CA ALA A 429 -15.64 -27.59 -1.06
C ALA A 429 -14.65 -27.10 0.01
N TYR A 430 -14.54 -25.77 0.18
CA TYR A 430 -13.67 -25.15 1.17
C TYR A 430 -14.09 -25.50 2.61
N ALA A 431 -15.39 -25.48 2.92
CA ALA A 431 -15.91 -25.90 4.23
C ALA A 431 -15.56 -27.36 4.55
N HIS A 432 -15.75 -28.26 3.58
CA HIS A 432 -15.41 -29.66 3.74
C HIS A 432 -13.90 -29.88 3.97
N GLN A 433 -13.05 -29.22 3.18
CA GLN A 433 -11.61 -29.37 3.32
C GLN A 433 -11.08 -28.76 4.62
N LEU A 434 -11.58 -27.60 5.04
CA LEU A 434 -11.20 -27.03 6.34
C LEU A 434 -11.59 -27.95 7.50
N LYS A 435 -12.79 -28.55 7.46
CA LYS A 435 -13.21 -29.52 8.48
C LYS A 435 -12.23 -30.69 8.59
N ASN A 436 -11.82 -31.24 7.45
CA ASN A 436 -10.86 -32.34 7.40
C ASN A 436 -9.48 -31.91 7.92
N ALA A 437 -9.03 -30.71 7.55
CA ALA A 437 -7.77 -30.16 8.02
C ALA A 437 -7.77 -29.94 9.54
N LEU A 438 -8.83 -29.31 10.08
CA LEU A 438 -8.99 -29.09 11.51
C LEU A 438 -8.97 -30.40 12.31
N LYS A 439 -9.65 -31.44 11.82
CA LYS A 439 -9.63 -32.76 12.45
C LYS A 439 -8.21 -33.33 12.50
N SER A 440 -7.41 -33.16 11.45
CA SER A 440 -6.01 -33.60 11.41
C SER A 440 -5.13 -32.83 12.39
N VAL A 441 -5.32 -31.50 12.49
CA VAL A 441 -4.46 -30.60 13.27
C VAL A 441 -4.77 -30.65 14.78
N GLU A 442 -6.05 -30.71 15.16
CA GLU A 442 -6.44 -30.79 16.56
C GLU A 442 -6.19 -32.19 17.18
N GLY A 443 -6.09 -33.21 16.32
CA GLY A 443 -5.84 -34.60 16.68
C GLY A 443 -7.01 -35.27 17.42
N ASP A 444 -6.78 -36.48 17.92
CA ASP A 444 -7.85 -37.34 18.47
C ASP A 444 -7.99 -37.28 20.00
N ARG A 445 -7.66 -36.15 20.61
CA ARG A 445 -7.83 -35.96 22.08
C ARG A 445 -9.31 -35.77 22.43
N PRO A 446 -9.73 -35.92 23.70
CA PRO A 446 -11.08 -35.48 24.10
C PRO A 446 -11.31 -34.00 23.77
N LEU A 447 -12.50 -33.64 23.28
CA LEU A 447 -12.82 -32.29 22.77
C LEU A 447 -12.53 -31.17 23.79
N ASN A 448 -12.79 -31.41 25.08
CA ASN A 448 -12.50 -30.46 26.16
C ASN A 448 -11.00 -30.22 26.43
N LYS A 449 -10.10 -31.02 25.85
CA LYS A 449 -8.64 -30.92 25.99
C LYS A 449 -7.92 -30.50 24.71
N ARG A 450 -8.63 -30.39 23.59
CA ARG A 450 -8.07 -29.91 22.32
C ARG A 450 -7.91 -28.37 22.37
N PRO A 451 -6.81 -27.80 21.85
CA PRO A 451 -6.63 -26.35 21.81
C PRO A 451 -7.57 -25.71 20.78
N VAL A 452 -7.92 -24.44 21.00
CA VAL A 452 -8.57 -23.60 19.99
C VAL A 452 -7.48 -22.89 19.21
N LEU A 453 -7.51 -23.00 17.88
CA LEU A 453 -6.52 -22.40 17.00
C LEU A 453 -7.00 -20.99 16.60
N GLN A 454 -6.63 -19.98 17.40
CA GLN A 454 -7.13 -18.60 17.25
C GLN A 454 -6.87 -18.02 15.86
N ASP A 455 -5.68 -18.21 15.30
CA ASP A 455 -5.32 -17.69 13.97
C ASP A 455 -6.24 -18.25 12.87
N ILE A 456 -6.69 -19.51 12.99
CA ILE A 456 -7.64 -20.10 12.04
C ILE A 456 -9.01 -19.44 12.17
N VAL A 457 -9.46 -19.17 13.40
CA VAL A 457 -10.74 -18.51 13.65
C VAL A 457 -10.73 -17.12 13.00
N GLU A 458 -9.70 -16.32 13.29
CA GLU A 458 -9.56 -14.97 12.75
C GLU A 458 -9.51 -14.95 11.23
N GLU A 459 -8.67 -15.80 10.61
CA GLU A 459 -8.56 -15.90 9.17
C GLU A 459 -9.87 -16.37 8.51
N SER A 460 -10.55 -17.36 9.12
CA SER A 460 -11.83 -17.89 8.59
C SER A 460 -12.96 -16.85 8.64
N LEU A 461 -13.06 -16.08 9.73
CA LEU A 461 -14.05 -15.02 9.86
C LEU A 461 -13.75 -13.85 8.92
N THR A 462 -12.50 -13.40 8.89
CA THR A 462 -12.04 -12.34 7.95
C THR A 462 -12.34 -12.72 6.50
N ARG A 463 -12.11 -13.98 6.13
CA ARG A 463 -12.46 -14.50 4.80
C ARG A 463 -13.94 -14.45 4.53
N THR A 464 -14.77 -14.91 5.48
CA THR A 464 -16.22 -14.89 5.36
C THR A 464 -16.76 -13.47 5.13
N HIS A 465 -16.18 -12.47 5.80
CA HIS A 465 -16.53 -11.06 5.63
C HIS A 465 -16.08 -10.51 4.27
N SER A 466 -14.88 -10.88 3.82
CA SER A 466 -14.29 -10.37 2.56
C SER A 466 -14.87 -10.96 1.27
N ARG A 467 -15.45 -12.18 1.31
CA ARG A 467 -15.92 -12.91 0.12
C ARG A 467 -17.33 -12.50 -0.34
N ASP A 468 -17.68 -12.92 -1.55
CA ASP A 468 -18.98 -12.68 -2.17
C ASP A 468 -20.13 -13.42 -1.48
N GLY A 469 -21.36 -12.95 -1.71
CA GLY A 469 -22.56 -13.51 -1.08
C GLY A 469 -22.84 -14.97 -1.43
N SER A 470 -22.54 -15.40 -2.67
CA SER A 470 -22.70 -16.79 -3.10
C SER A 470 -21.73 -17.72 -2.37
N TRP A 471 -20.43 -17.40 -2.38
CA TRP A 471 -19.43 -18.17 -1.64
C TRP A 471 -19.80 -18.26 -0.15
N ARG A 472 -20.17 -17.12 0.45
CA ARG A 472 -20.56 -17.04 1.87
C ARG A 472 -21.75 -17.95 2.17
N SER A 473 -22.79 -17.95 1.32
CA SER A 473 -23.97 -18.78 1.52
C SER A 473 -23.65 -20.28 1.47
N SER A 474 -22.85 -20.73 0.50
CA SER A 474 -22.48 -22.16 0.38
C SER A 474 -21.59 -22.61 1.54
N TRP A 475 -20.60 -21.80 1.92
CA TRP A 475 -19.73 -22.01 3.07
C TRP A 475 -20.51 -22.14 4.38
N ILE A 476 -21.39 -21.17 4.67
CA ILE A 476 -22.22 -21.17 5.88
C ILE A 476 -23.19 -22.35 5.88
N GLY A 477 -23.77 -22.67 4.73
CA GLY A 477 -24.69 -23.81 4.57
C GLY A 477 -24.08 -25.12 5.05
N VAL A 478 -22.88 -25.47 4.57
CA VAL A 478 -22.17 -26.71 4.97
C VAL A 478 -21.80 -26.70 6.44
N LEU A 479 -21.36 -25.56 6.97
CA LEU A 479 -21.00 -25.45 8.38
C LEU A 479 -22.23 -25.65 9.28
N PHE A 480 -23.35 -25.02 8.96
CA PHE A 480 -24.57 -25.15 9.77
C PHE A 480 -25.21 -26.54 9.65
N THR A 481 -25.15 -27.20 8.48
CA THR A 481 -25.60 -28.60 8.39
C THR A 481 -24.72 -29.54 9.21
N THR A 482 -23.41 -29.28 9.28
CA THR A 482 -22.47 -30.03 10.14
C THR A 482 -22.82 -29.93 11.63
N LEU A 483 -23.43 -28.82 12.08
CA LEU A 483 -23.90 -28.69 13.45
C LEU A 483 -25.10 -29.58 13.77
N ILE A 484 -25.94 -29.89 12.79
CA ILE A 484 -27.17 -30.68 12.96
C ILE A 484 -26.89 -32.18 12.80
N ASP A 485 -26.00 -32.54 11.89
CA ASP A 485 -25.61 -33.93 11.64
C ASP A 485 -25.03 -34.53 12.93
N GLN A 486 -25.71 -35.49 13.55
CA GLN A 486 -25.31 -36.10 14.83
C GLN A 486 -24.05 -36.97 14.70
N GLU A 487 -23.74 -37.47 13.50
CA GLU A 487 -22.58 -38.31 13.25
C GLU A 487 -21.30 -37.48 13.02
N ALA A 488 -21.46 -36.20 12.66
CA ALA A 488 -20.33 -35.31 12.42
C ALA A 488 -19.62 -34.90 13.72
N GLU A 489 -18.32 -35.19 13.82
CA GLU A 489 -17.48 -34.67 14.88
C GLU A 489 -17.14 -33.20 14.62
N VAL A 490 -17.41 -32.33 15.62
CA VAL A 490 -17.11 -30.90 15.55
C VAL A 490 -16.01 -30.58 16.57
N GLY A 491 -14.83 -30.25 16.06
CA GLY A 491 -13.70 -29.81 16.89
C GLY A 491 -13.94 -28.47 17.60
N PRO A 492 -13.19 -28.14 18.67
CA PRO A 492 -13.32 -26.86 19.38
C PRO A 492 -13.12 -25.63 18.48
N THR A 493 -12.14 -25.63 17.57
CA THR A 493 -11.90 -24.47 16.69
C THR A 493 -13.10 -24.28 15.74
N LEU A 494 -13.60 -25.37 15.17
CA LEU A 494 -14.78 -25.33 14.31
C LEU A 494 -16.02 -24.86 15.07
N MET A 495 -16.19 -25.27 16.34
CA MET A 495 -17.30 -24.82 17.18
C MET A 495 -17.25 -23.30 17.45
N VAL A 496 -16.05 -22.73 17.66
CA VAL A 496 -15.88 -21.27 17.82
C VAL A 496 -16.22 -20.54 16.51
N ILE A 497 -15.80 -21.07 15.36
CA ILE A 497 -16.18 -20.51 14.05
C ILE A 497 -17.71 -20.57 13.87
N LEU A 498 -18.33 -21.72 14.15
CA LEU A 498 -19.78 -21.91 14.05
C LEU A 498 -20.54 -20.93 14.93
N THR A 499 -20.15 -20.78 16.19
CA THR A 499 -20.83 -19.88 17.14
C THR A 499 -20.76 -18.41 16.72
N ALA A 500 -19.60 -17.96 16.21
CA ALA A 500 -19.45 -16.63 15.65
C ALA A 500 -20.35 -16.43 14.41
N LEU A 501 -20.32 -17.38 13.46
CA LEU A 501 -21.13 -17.32 12.24
C LEU A 501 -22.64 -17.40 12.53
N LEU A 502 -23.06 -18.19 13.51
CA LEU A 502 -24.46 -18.28 13.93
C LEU A 502 -24.98 -16.98 14.54
N CYS A 503 -24.15 -16.24 15.28
CA CYS A 503 -24.57 -14.95 15.83
C CYS A 503 -24.86 -13.91 14.73
N GLU A 504 -24.05 -13.93 13.67
CA GLU A 504 -24.07 -12.90 12.62
C GLU A 504 -24.99 -13.28 11.45
N TYR A 505 -25.03 -14.55 11.06
CA TYR A 505 -25.62 -15.02 9.81
C TYR A 505 -26.73 -16.06 9.96
N SER A 506 -27.27 -16.28 11.17
CA SER A 506 -28.38 -17.24 11.36
C SER A 506 -29.59 -16.95 10.46
N GLU A 507 -29.85 -15.68 10.17
CA GLU A 507 -31.00 -15.23 9.36
C GLU A 507 -30.86 -15.56 7.87
N LEU A 508 -29.63 -15.83 7.39
CA LEU A 508 -29.36 -16.18 6.00
C LEU A 508 -29.51 -17.68 5.73
N SER A 509 -29.64 -18.50 6.77
CA SER A 509 -29.68 -19.95 6.63
C SER A 509 -31.10 -20.46 6.39
N PRO A 510 -31.29 -21.48 5.53
CA PRO A 510 -32.57 -22.18 5.41
C PRO A 510 -32.90 -23.09 6.60
N ILE A 511 -31.92 -23.37 7.47
CA ILE A 511 -32.08 -24.20 8.66
C ILE A 511 -32.88 -23.43 9.72
N SER A 512 -33.80 -24.09 10.41
CA SER A 512 -34.58 -23.43 11.46
C SER A 512 -33.70 -23.07 12.67
N PRO A 513 -33.86 -21.87 13.28
CA PRO A 513 -33.13 -21.49 14.49
C PRO A 513 -33.33 -22.49 15.64
N VAL A 514 -34.47 -23.19 15.65
CA VAL A 514 -34.81 -24.24 16.62
C VAL A 514 -33.89 -25.45 16.48
N GLU A 515 -33.59 -25.89 15.26
CA GLU A 515 -32.67 -27.01 15.00
C GLU A 515 -31.23 -26.64 15.34
N MET A 516 -30.79 -25.41 15.01
CA MET A 516 -29.47 -24.90 15.40
C MET A 516 -29.29 -24.88 16.92
N LEU A 517 -30.32 -24.43 17.65
CA LEU A 517 -30.33 -24.44 19.11
C LEU A 517 -30.20 -25.85 19.69
N ARG A 518 -30.90 -26.83 19.12
CA ARG A 518 -30.80 -28.24 19.55
C ARG A 518 -29.39 -28.78 19.30
N GLY A 519 -28.84 -28.54 18.10
CA GLY A 519 -27.49 -28.98 17.75
C GLY A 519 -26.41 -28.42 18.68
N LEU A 520 -26.49 -27.12 19.03
CA LEU A 520 -25.58 -26.52 20.01
C LEU A 520 -25.76 -27.11 21.42
N ALA A 521 -27.01 -27.24 21.88
CA ALA A 521 -27.31 -27.73 23.22
C ALA A 521 -26.86 -29.18 23.44
N GLU A 522 -27.00 -30.04 22.42
CA GLU A 522 -26.56 -31.44 22.45
C GLU A 522 -25.04 -31.56 22.54
N ARG A 523 -24.29 -30.73 21.81
CA ARG A 523 -22.82 -30.80 21.71
C ARG A 523 -22.08 -30.03 22.82
N MET A 524 -22.66 -28.94 23.33
CA MET A 524 -22.05 -28.04 24.32
C MET A 524 -21.37 -28.74 25.51
N PRO A 525 -21.95 -29.78 26.16
CA PRO A 525 -21.34 -30.40 27.34
C PRO A 525 -19.97 -31.04 27.10
N ALA A 526 -19.64 -31.39 25.84
CA ALA A 526 -18.39 -32.06 25.49
C ALA A 526 -17.15 -31.14 25.48
N TYR A 527 -17.35 -29.82 25.50
CA TYR A 527 -16.26 -28.84 25.33
C TYR A 527 -15.74 -28.26 26.66
N SER A 528 -14.67 -27.46 26.57
CA SER A 528 -14.10 -26.73 27.71
C SER A 528 -15.04 -25.60 28.17
N PRO A 529 -14.91 -25.10 29.42
CA PRO A 529 -15.76 -24.02 29.93
C PRO A 529 -15.76 -22.76 29.06
N ALA A 530 -14.63 -22.40 28.44
CA ALA A 530 -14.56 -21.24 27.55
C ALA A 530 -15.47 -21.39 26.32
N ILE A 531 -15.50 -22.57 25.69
CA ILE A 531 -16.35 -22.84 24.52
C ILE A 531 -17.80 -23.00 24.95
N GLN A 532 -18.06 -23.63 26.10
CA GLN A 532 -19.41 -23.71 26.67
C GLN A 532 -20.02 -22.32 26.86
N ASP A 533 -19.22 -21.35 27.30
CA ASP A 533 -19.66 -19.96 27.49
C ASP A 533 -20.08 -19.31 26.16
N VAL A 534 -19.25 -19.44 25.12
CA VAL A 534 -19.51 -18.93 23.78
C VAL A 534 -20.75 -19.61 23.15
N CYS A 535 -20.92 -20.91 23.37
CA CYS A 535 -22.14 -21.63 22.97
C CYS A 535 -23.39 -21.07 23.66
N LEU A 536 -23.35 -20.85 24.99
CA LEU A 536 -24.48 -20.29 25.74
C LEU A 536 -24.85 -18.87 25.28
N VAL A 537 -23.86 -18.03 24.98
CA VAL A 537 -24.07 -16.69 24.40
C VAL A 537 -24.75 -16.81 23.03
N THR A 538 -24.25 -17.67 22.16
CA THR A 538 -24.85 -17.90 20.83
C THR A 538 -26.27 -18.45 20.93
N MET A 539 -26.51 -19.38 21.85
CA MET A 539 -27.85 -19.92 22.11
C MET A 539 -28.82 -18.84 22.60
N LEU A 540 -28.37 -17.85 23.38
CA LEU A 540 -29.21 -16.69 23.73
C LEU A 540 -29.57 -15.86 22.49
N ARG A 541 -28.63 -15.62 21.58
CA ARG A 541 -28.90 -14.89 20.33
C ARG A 541 -29.93 -15.61 19.47
N LEU A 542 -29.78 -16.93 19.31
CA LEU A 542 -30.72 -17.77 18.55
C LEU A 542 -32.08 -17.90 19.24
N ALA A 543 -32.12 -17.97 20.58
CA ALA A 543 -33.38 -18.00 21.34
C ALA A 543 -34.24 -16.74 21.11
N GLY A 544 -33.62 -15.60 20.81
CA GLY A 544 -34.34 -14.38 20.42
C GLY A 544 -35.08 -14.48 19.08
N ALA A 545 -34.61 -15.36 18.19
CA ALA A 545 -35.22 -15.65 16.89
C ALA A 545 -36.26 -16.78 16.95
N CYS A 546 -36.33 -17.53 18.06
CA CYS A 546 -37.31 -18.60 18.24
C CYS A 546 -38.60 -18.09 18.89
N GLU A 547 -39.74 -18.62 18.44
CA GLU A 547 -41.01 -18.40 19.13
C GLU A 547 -41.01 -19.03 20.51
N GLU A 548 -40.51 -20.27 20.66
CA GLU A 548 -40.34 -20.94 21.95
C GLU A 548 -39.03 -21.75 21.96
N VAL A 549 -38.34 -21.77 23.10
CA VAL A 549 -37.11 -22.55 23.27
C VAL A 549 -37.50 -24.00 23.61
N PRO A 550 -37.03 -25.00 22.85
CA PRO A 550 -37.40 -26.40 23.08
C PRO A 550 -37.04 -26.90 24.48
N ALA A 551 -37.90 -27.73 25.07
CA ALA A 551 -37.65 -28.35 26.38
C ALA A 551 -36.31 -29.13 26.48
N PRO A 552 -35.86 -29.89 25.45
CA PRO A 552 -34.56 -30.56 25.49
C PRO A 552 -33.37 -29.60 25.66
N VAL A 553 -33.47 -28.38 25.12
CA VAL A 553 -32.44 -27.34 25.23
C VAL A 553 -32.34 -26.84 26.67
N GLN A 554 -33.49 -26.57 27.31
CA GLN A 554 -33.52 -26.15 28.72
C GLN A 554 -33.00 -27.25 29.64
N GLU A 555 -33.33 -28.51 29.36
CA GLU A 555 -32.82 -29.65 30.12
C GLU A 555 -31.30 -29.78 30.00
N ALA A 556 -30.74 -29.63 28.80
CA ALA A 556 -29.29 -29.66 28.57
C ALA A 556 -28.56 -28.55 29.34
N VAL A 557 -29.10 -27.32 29.35
CA VAL A 557 -28.54 -26.18 30.11
C VAL A 557 -28.59 -26.44 31.62
N ASN A 558 -29.68 -27.04 32.12
CA ASN A 558 -29.81 -27.39 33.53
C ASN A 558 -28.86 -28.53 33.95
N ARG A 559 -28.64 -29.53 33.09
CA ARG A 559 -27.63 -30.57 33.31
C ARG A 559 -26.22 -29.98 33.35
N LEU A 560 -25.90 -29.06 32.44
CA LEU A 560 -24.62 -28.34 32.46
C LEU A 560 -24.44 -27.53 33.75
N HIS A 561 -25.47 -26.80 34.17
CA HIS A 561 -25.45 -26.02 35.42
C HIS A 561 -25.07 -26.89 36.64
N ALA A 562 -25.58 -28.12 36.73
CA ALA A 562 -25.28 -29.04 37.82
C ALA A 562 -23.80 -29.49 37.87
N GLN A 563 -23.12 -29.53 36.73
CA GLN A 563 -21.76 -30.05 36.59
C GLN A 563 -20.69 -28.96 36.44
N ALA A 564 -21.09 -27.73 36.10
CA ALA A 564 -20.17 -26.66 35.74
C ALA A 564 -19.69 -25.81 36.93
N GLY A 565 -18.59 -25.08 36.74
CA GLY A 565 -18.08 -24.13 37.73
C GLY A 565 -18.91 -22.86 37.84
N ARG A 566 -18.62 -22.03 38.86
CA ARG A 566 -19.36 -20.80 39.20
C ARG A 566 -19.61 -19.84 38.03
N HIS A 567 -18.68 -19.72 37.09
CA HIS A 567 -18.83 -18.81 35.94
C HIS A 567 -19.93 -19.31 34.97
N ILE A 568 -19.84 -20.56 34.54
CA ILE A 568 -20.82 -21.18 33.63
C ILE A 568 -22.17 -21.33 34.30
N GLN A 569 -22.23 -21.65 35.60
CA GLN A 569 -23.49 -21.65 36.36
C GLN A 569 -24.22 -20.31 36.25
N ARG A 570 -23.51 -19.18 36.45
CA ARG A 570 -24.10 -17.83 36.29
C ARG A 570 -24.59 -17.59 34.87
N ARG A 571 -23.91 -18.12 33.85
CA ARG A 571 -24.33 -17.99 32.44
C ARG A 571 -25.57 -18.84 32.15
N CYS A 572 -25.68 -20.05 32.72
CA CYS A 572 -26.89 -20.87 32.69
C CYS A 572 -28.07 -20.20 33.40
N ASP A 573 -27.85 -19.57 34.57
CA ASP A 573 -28.88 -18.79 35.27
C ASP A 573 -29.38 -17.63 34.41
N LEU A 574 -28.45 -16.92 33.77
CA LEU A 574 -28.76 -15.84 32.84
C LEU A 574 -29.59 -16.36 31.66
N PHE A 575 -29.18 -17.49 31.06
CA PHE A 575 -29.91 -18.16 29.99
C PHE A 575 -31.37 -18.46 30.39
N ASN A 576 -31.56 -19.15 31.51
CA ASN A 576 -32.89 -19.53 32.01
C ASN A 576 -33.76 -18.30 32.32
N SER A 577 -33.18 -17.22 32.85
CA SER A 577 -33.90 -15.98 33.11
C SER A 577 -34.35 -15.25 31.83
N LEU A 578 -33.45 -15.13 30.84
CA LEU A 578 -33.71 -14.37 29.61
C LEU A 578 -34.65 -15.08 28.66
N VAL A 579 -34.63 -16.42 28.63
CA VAL A 579 -35.57 -17.23 27.86
C VAL A 579 -37.01 -17.05 28.36
N GLN A 580 -37.20 -16.85 29.67
CA GLN A 580 -38.52 -16.50 30.24
C GLN A 580 -38.91 -15.04 29.94
N SER A 581 -37.95 -14.13 29.83
CA SER A 581 -38.16 -12.70 29.57
C SER A 581 -37.79 -12.29 28.13
N LYS A 582 -38.51 -12.78 27.12
CA LYS A 582 -38.21 -12.53 25.69
C LYS A 582 -38.09 -11.06 25.30
N ASN A 583 -38.90 -10.18 25.88
CA ASN A 583 -38.84 -8.74 25.58
C ASN A 583 -37.49 -8.14 26.00
N ALA A 584 -36.93 -8.58 27.12
CA ALA A 584 -35.61 -8.15 27.56
C ALA A 584 -34.51 -8.69 26.63
N LEU A 585 -34.62 -9.95 26.20
CA LEU A 585 -33.67 -10.55 25.26
C LEU A 585 -33.67 -9.82 23.91
N LYS A 586 -34.84 -9.49 23.34
CA LYS A 586 -34.95 -8.70 22.11
C LYS A 586 -34.33 -7.31 22.27
N HIS A 587 -34.54 -6.64 23.40
CA HIS A 587 -33.92 -5.35 23.68
C HIS A 587 -32.39 -5.44 23.74
N ILE A 588 -31.83 -6.49 24.33
CA ILE A 588 -30.37 -6.69 24.38
C ILE A 588 -29.80 -6.90 22.98
N ILE A 589 -30.50 -7.68 22.14
CA ILE A 589 -30.10 -7.90 20.75
C ILE A 589 -30.10 -6.58 19.96
N THR A 590 -31.09 -5.71 20.18
CA THR A 590 -31.15 -4.39 19.50
C THR A 590 -30.17 -3.36 20.06
N ASP A 591 -29.80 -3.48 21.34
CA ASP A 591 -28.83 -2.57 22.00
C ASP A 591 -27.37 -2.89 21.66
N ALA A 592 -27.09 -4.07 21.08
CA ALA A 592 -25.75 -4.44 20.67
C ALA A 592 -25.26 -3.55 19.51
N SER A 593 -23.98 -3.17 19.53
CA SER A 593 -23.38 -2.33 18.49
C SER A 593 -23.33 -3.01 17.12
N SER A 594 -23.25 -4.34 17.08
CA SER A 594 -23.33 -5.16 15.87
C SER A 594 -23.93 -6.53 16.17
N SER A 595 -24.20 -7.32 15.13
CA SER A 595 -24.60 -8.73 15.22
C SER A 595 -23.43 -9.68 15.53
N SER A 596 -22.22 -9.17 15.72
CA SER A 596 -21.05 -9.98 16.05
C SER A 596 -21.14 -10.58 17.46
N LEU A 597 -20.52 -11.73 17.64
CA LEU A 597 -20.49 -12.42 18.93
C LEU A 597 -19.87 -11.59 20.07
N PRO A 598 -18.71 -10.90 19.89
CA PRO A 598 -18.12 -10.09 20.95
C PRO A 598 -19.03 -8.94 21.40
N ASP A 599 -19.63 -8.21 20.46
CA ASP A 599 -20.51 -7.08 20.78
C ASP A 599 -21.78 -7.53 21.50
N PHE A 600 -22.35 -8.66 21.08
CA PHE A 600 -23.49 -9.25 21.77
C PHE A 600 -23.12 -9.73 23.18
N ALA A 601 -21.94 -10.32 23.37
CA ALA A 601 -21.45 -10.71 24.70
C ALA A 601 -21.28 -9.50 25.62
N VAL A 602 -20.74 -8.38 25.12
CA VAL A 602 -20.61 -7.12 25.86
C VAL A 602 -21.99 -6.57 26.26
N ALA A 603 -22.97 -6.59 25.35
CA ALA A 603 -24.34 -6.17 25.65
C ALA A 603 -24.99 -7.02 26.76
N LEU A 604 -24.77 -8.34 26.73
CA LEU A 604 -25.24 -9.26 27.78
C LEU A 604 -24.59 -8.97 29.14
N GLU A 605 -23.29 -8.69 29.18
CA GLU A 605 -22.57 -8.37 30.42
C GLU A 605 -23.02 -7.03 31.02
N LYS A 606 -23.24 -6.03 30.17
CA LYS A 606 -23.83 -4.74 30.58
C LYS A 606 -25.19 -4.95 31.23
N TYR A 607 -26.08 -5.72 30.59
CA TYR A 607 -27.38 -6.05 31.16
C TYR A 607 -27.29 -6.79 32.49
N ALA A 608 -26.43 -7.81 32.59
CA ALA A 608 -26.24 -8.59 33.80
C ALA A 608 -25.70 -7.75 34.98
N THR A 609 -24.82 -6.77 34.70
CA THR A 609 -24.30 -5.85 35.72
C THR A 609 -25.36 -4.85 36.18
N ASP A 610 -26.18 -4.34 35.27
CA ASP A 610 -27.27 -3.41 35.60
C ASP A 610 -28.38 -4.09 36.42
N GLN A 611 -28.72 -5.36 36.13
CA GLN A 611 -29.65 -6.12 36.98
C GLN A 611 -29.12 -6.28 38.42
N ARG A 612 -27.83 -6.58 38.60
CA ARG A 612 -27.23 -6.68 39.95
C ARG A 612 -27.23 -5.33 40.69
N ARG A 613 -27.07 -4.22 39.96
CA ARG A 613 -27.20 -2.86 40.52
C ARG A 613 -28.64 -2.52 40.89
N ALA A 614 -29.63 -3.03 40.17
CA ALA A 614 -31.05 -2.85 40.50
C ALA A 614 -31.47 -3.63 41.76
N VAL A 615 -31.03 -4.89 41.90
CA VAL A 615 -31.34 -5.74 43.07
C VAL A 615 -30.70 -5.22 44.37
N SER A 616 -29.58 -4.49 44.28
CA SER A 616 -28.93 -3.86 45.45
C SER A 616 -29.55 -2.52 45.88
N ARG A 617 -30.57 -2.01 45.16
CA ARG A 617 -31.22 -0.71 45.41
C ARG A 617 -32.64 -0.78 46.01
N SER A 618 -33.15 -1.96 46.37
CA SER A 618 -34.47 -2.08 47.04
C SER A 618 -34.41 -1.71 48.54
N PRO A 619 -35.42 -0.97 49.09
CA PRO A 619 -35.33 -0.33 50.39
C PRO A 619 -35.75 -1.26 51.54
N SER A 620 -34.86 -1.49 52.51
CA SER A 620 -35.22 -2.10 53.80
C SER A 620 -35.58 -1.04 54.84
N THR A 621 -36.62 -1.35 55.60
CA THR A 621 -37.34 -0.57 56.59
C THR A 621 -36.48 -0.05 57.75
N LEU A 622 -36.71 1.22 58.11
CA LEU A 622 -36.14 1.91 59.28
C LEU A 622 -36.53 1.24 60.60
N PRO A 623 -35.62 1.22 61.60
CA PRO A 623 -36.03 1.33 62.99
C PRO A 623 -35.48 2.60 63.67
N THR A 624 -36.41 3.25 64.35
CA THR A 624 -36.33 4.40 65.23
C THR A 624 -35.30 4.21 66.35
N SER A 625 -34.45 5.22 66.58
CA SER A 625 -33.51 5.26 67.71
C SER A 625 -34.14 5.90 68.95
N PRO A 626 -33.84 5.44 70.18
CA PRO A 626 -33.98 6.28 71.38
C PRO A 626 -32.63 6.67 72.00
N ALA A 627 -32.68 7.71 72.83
CA ALA A 627 -31.60 8.61 73.23
C ALA A 627 -30.59 8.06 74.27
N LEU A 628 -29.34 8.55 74.18
CA LEU A 628 -28.24 8.31 75.11
C LEU A 628 -28.19 9.33 76.26
N LYS A 629 -27.87 8.85 77.47
CA LYS A 629 -27.22 9.63 78.55
C LYS A 629 -25.91 8.93 78.96
N PRO A 630 -24.91 9.66 79.49
CA PRO A 630 -23.51 9.25 79.42
C PRO A 630 -22.98 8.66 80.74
N ARG A 631 -22.06 7.69 80.66
CA ARG A 631 -21.10 7.40 81.73
C ARG A 631 -19.84 6.70 81.20
N SER A 632 -18.71 7.10 81.77
CA SER A 632 -17.31 6.73 81.52
C SER A 632 -16.88 5.51 82.40
N PRO A 633 -15.59 5.08 82.46
CA PRO A 633 -15.05 3.90 81.76
C PRO A 633 -14.43 2.80 82.68
N GLU A 634 -13.88 1.75 82.05
CA GLU A 634 -12.98 0.65 82.53
C GLU A 634 -13.61 -0.74 82.82
N PRO A 635 -12.84 -1.87 82.86
CA PRO A 635 -12.27 -2.54 81.67
C PRO A 635 -12.48 -4.09 81.65
N SER A 636 -12.12 -4.69 80.50
CA SER A 636 -11.67 -6.09 80.30
C SER A 636 -12.65 -7.17 79.82
N SER A 637 -12.28 -7.71 78.64
CA SER A 637 -12.29 -9.13 78.22
C SER A 637 -13.41 -9.68 77.31
N SER A 638 -12.94 -10.07 76.12
CA SER A 638 -13.32 -11.23 75.30
C SER A 638 -14.43 -11.12 74.23
N ARG A 639 -14.03 -11.60 73.03
CA ARG A 639 -14.76 -12.28 71.95
C ARG A 639 -15.49 -11.50 70.83
N THR A 640 -14.98 -11.77 69.62
CA THR A 640 -15.64 -12.09 68.33
C THR A 640 -16.31 -11.01 67.45
N SER A 641 -15.90 -11.09 66.17
CA SER A 641 -16.54 -10.68 64.89
C SER A 641 -16.34 -9.24 64.36
N PRO A 642 -15.97 -9.07 63.06
CA PRO A 642 -15.69 -7.78 62.44
C PRO A 642 -16.92 -7.22 61.67
N THR A 643 -17.14 -5.91 61.80
CA THR A 643 -18.04 -5.11 60.95
C THR A 643 -17.26 -4.30 59.90
N PRO A 644 -17.82 -4.02 58.71
CA PRO A 644 -17.15 -3.34 57.61
C PRO A 644 -17.18 -1.80 57.75
N SER A 645 -16.03 -1.15 57.78
CA SER A 645 -15.90 0.31 57.79
C SER A 645 -15.81 0.89 56.37
N LYS A 646 -16.78 1.75 56.03
CA LYS A 646 -16.77 2.62 54.85
C LYS A 646 -15.51 3.50 54.81
N LEU A 647 -14.79 3.41 53.69
CA LEU A 647 -13.70 4.30 53.31
C LEU A 647 -14.26 5.68 52.92
N ARG A 648 -13.73 6.75 53.53
CA ARG A 648 -13.76 8.11 52.98
C ARG A 648 -12.32 8.54 52.71
N TYR A 649 -12.12 9.12 51.54
CA TYR A 649 -10.84 9.62 51.02
C TYR A 649 -10.31 10.78 51.87
N ALA A 650 -9.04 10.71 52.24
CA ALA A 650 -8.20 11.85 52.60
C ALA A 650 -7.10 11.98 51.53
N ALA A 651 -6.81 13.21 51.10
CA ALA A 651 -5.76 13.53 50.15
C ALA A 651 -4.37 13.19 50.72
N TYR A 652 -3.46 12.73 49.87
CA TYR A 652 -2.10 12.32 50.25
C TYR A 652 -1.25 13.50 50.76
N ASP A 653 -0.53 13.28 51.85
CA ASP A 653 0.57 14.14 52.29
C ASP A 653 1.80 13.98 51.38
N PRO A 654 2.54 15.06 51.09
CA PRO A 654 3.76 15.01 50.27
C PRO A 654 4.91 14.29 51.01
N PRO A 655 5.77 13.55 50.28
CA PRO A 655 6.82 12.72 50.89
C PRO A 655 7.94 13.57 51.51
N ARG A 656 8.32 13.22 52.74
CA ARG A 656 9.50 13.77 53.44
C ARG A 656 10.78 13.00 53.07
N PRO A 657 11.95 13.67 53.04
CA PRO A 657 13.16 13.19 52.40
C PRO A 657 13.86 12.08 53.20
N THR A 658 14.32 11.03 52.51
CA THR A 658 15.13 9.97 53.11
C THR A 658 16.62 10.30 53.09
N HIS A 659 17.27 9.86 54.16
CA HIS A 659 18.65 10.14 54.54
C HIS A 659 19.68 9.59 53.55
N ARG A 660 20.71 10.40 53.27
CA ARG A 660 21.94 10.01 52.56
C ARG A 660 22.78 9.06 53.41
N LEU A 661 23.15 7.90 52.87
CA LEU A 661 24.35 7.15 53.25
C LEU A 661 24.97 6.60 51.95
N ARG A 662 25.97 7.28 51.39
CA ARG A 662 27.43 7.18 51.65
C ARG A 662 28.10 6.13 50.76
N ARG A 663 28.67 6.68 49.69
CA ARG A 663 29.64 6.12 48.74
C ARG A 663 30.79 5.41 49.46
N VAL A 664 31.14 4.20 49.03
CA VAL A 664 32.49 3.61 49.18
C VAL A 664 32.94 3.09 47.82
N SER A 665 34.18 3.39 47.51
CA SER A 665 34.90 3.27 46.25
C SER A 665 35.77 2.02 46.18
N SER A 666 36.27 1.74 44.95
CA SER A 666 37.48 0.96 44.63
C SER A 666 37.29 -0.57 44.61
N GLY A 667 37.81 -1.35 43.66
CA GLY A 667 38.64 -1.11 42.48
C GLY A 667 39.24 -2.43 41.98
N SER A 668 39.41 -2.53 40.65
CA SER A 668 40.51 -3.18 39.91
C SER A 668 40.79 -4.71 39.99
N SER A 669 40.98 -5.26 38.78
CA SER A 669 41.91 -6.35 38.36
C SER A 669 41.44 -7.80 38.55
N ARG A 670 41.79 -8.81 37.74
CA ARG A 670 42.33 -9.05 36.37
C ARG A 670 42.46 -10.60 36.28
N HIS A 671 42.25 -11.21 35.10
CA HIS A 671 42.88 -12.46 34.59
C HIS A 671 42.63 -13.79 35.37
N SER A 672 42.45 -15.00 34.83
CA SER A 672 42.68 -15.63 33.51
C SER A 672 41.85 -16.93 33.37
N ASP A 673 41.71 -17.38 32.12
CA ASP A 673 41.92 -18.75 31.56
C ASP A 673 41.07 -20.00 31.88
N GLU A 674 40.82 -20.68 30.74
CA GLU A 674 40.77 -22.13 30.46
C GLU A 674 39.59 -23.02 30.92
N GLY A 675 38.91 -23.59 29.92
CA GLY A 675 39.07 -25.03 29.63
C GLY A 675 37.94 -26.02 29.98
N SER A 676 37.36 -26.60 28.90
CA SER A 676 36.93 -28.01 28.77
C SER A 676 35.58 -28.53 29.30
N VAL A 677 34.69 -28.82 28.34
CA VAL A 677 33.91 -30.05 28.10
C VAL A 677 33.80 -31.09 29.24
N ARG A 678 32.56 -31.44 29.66
CA ARG A 678 31.96 -32.80 29.56
C ARG A 678 30.54 -32.89 30.18
N SER A 679 29.75 -33.73 29.51
CA SER A 679 28.42 -34.25 29.84
C SER A 679 28.38 -35.11 31.12
N MET A 680 27.33 -34.95 31.95
CA MET A 680 26.26 -35.94 32.21
C MET A 680 25.52 -35.68 33.55
N GLY A 681 24.19 -35.74 33.53
CA GLY A 681 23.43 -36.60 34.46
C GLY A 681 22.75 -36.00 35.69
N HIS A 682 21.40 -35.96 35.62
CA HIS A 682 20.41 -36.27 36.66
C HIS A 682 19.78 -35.19 37.58
N SER A 683 18.52 -34.88 37.21
CA SER A 683 17.28 -35.15 37.98
C SER A 683 16.82 -34.24 39.12
N ARG A 684 15.56 -33.79 38.92
CA ARG A 684 14.47 -33.47 39.88
C ARG A 684 14.54 -32.13 40.60
N ALA A 685 13.62 -31.23 40.25
CA ALA A 685 12.36 -31.05 40.99
C ALA A 685 11.42 -30.08 40.26
N ASN A 686 10.12 -30.35 40.33
CA ASN A 686 9.03 -29.48 39.92
C ASN A 686 9.22 -28.06 40.47
N ASP A 687 9.06 -27.05 39.62
CA ASP A 687 8.33 -25.84 40.01
C ASP A 687 7.55 -25.31 38.80
N ASP A 688 6.30 -24.97 39.10
CA ASP A 688 5.17 -24.64 38.23
C ASP A 688 5.27 -23.18 37.76
N PRO A 689 5.31 -22.86 36.44
CA PRO A 689 5.57 -21.49 35.98
C PRO A 689 4.35 -20.55 36.05
N MET A 690 3.27 -20.94 36.73
CA MET A 690 1.99 -20.23 36.73
C MET A 690 1.67 -19.45 38.01
N THR A 691 2.65 -19.12 38.85
CA THR A 691 2.38 -18.38 40.12
C THR A 691 3.16 -17.08 40.34
N MET A 692 3.82 -16.53 39.33
CA MET A 692 4.47 -15.20 39.44
C MET A 692 3.64 -14.12 38.74
N THR A 693 3.04 -13.22 39.52
CA THR A 693 2.46 -11.96 39.02
C THR A 693 3.58 -11.07 38.49
N VAL A 694 3.64 -10.95 37.16
CA VAL A 694 4.56 -10.06 36.43
C VAL A 694 4.17 -8.61 36.66
N THR A 695 5.10 -7.78 37.15
CA THR A 695 4.83 -6.34 37.31
C THR A 695 5.12 -5.59 36.00
N PRO A 696 4.50 -4.42 35.75
CA PRO A 696 4.78 -3.61 34.56
C PRO A 696 6.26 -3.22 34.40
N GLY A 697 7.04 -3.20 35.49
CA GLY A 697 8.49 -3.00 35.44
C GLY A 697 9.27 -4.20 34.89
N ASP A 698 8.79 -5.42 35.12
CA ASP A 698 9.43 -6.66 34.66
C ASP A 698 9.25 -6.86 33.14
N LEU A 699 8.13 -6.39 32.57
CA LEU A 699 7.90 -6.34 31.12
C LEU A 699 8.80 -5.30 30.41
N THR A 700 9.21 -4.25 31.12
CA THR A 700 10.07 -3.19 30.56
C THR A 700 11.54 -3.61 30.52
N LEU A 701 11.96 -4.49 31.45
CA LEU A 701 13.30 -5.08 31.47
C LEU A 701 13.45 -6.24 30.45
N ALA A 702 12.38 -7.02 30.22
CA ALA A 702 12.37 -8.06 29.19
C ALA A 702 12.43 -7.49 27.76
N ALA A 703 11.93 -6.26 27.55
CA ALA A 703 12.02 -5.55 26.27
C ALA A 703 13.42 -4.93 25.99
N GLN A 704 14.34 -4.97 26.95
CA GLN A 704 15.69 -4.40 26.81
C GLN A 704 16.82 -5.44 26.72
N THR A 705 16.50 -6.74 26.75
CA THR A 705 17.52 -7.80 26.67
C THR A 705 17.12 -8.92 25.71
N SER A 706 17.24 -8.64 24.41
CA SER A 706 17.47 -9.65 23.37
C SER A 706 18.31 -9.02 22.26
N ASP A 707 19.63 -9.12 22.44
CA ASP A 707 20.70 -9.17 21.44
C ASP A 707 20.61 -8.25 20.20
N LEU A 708 21.07 -7.01 20.43
CA LEU A 708 21.84 -6.27 19.43
C LEU A 708 23.27 -6.83 19.36
N ARG A 709 23.59 -7.61 18.31
CA ARG A 709 24.89 -7.63 17.59
C ARG A 709 24.97 -8.78 16.57
N SER A 710 24.48 -8.55 15.36
CA SER A 710 25.13 -9.00 14.11
C SER A 710 24.33 -8.52 12.89
N ILE A 711 24.50 -7.26 12.50
CA ILE A 711 24.24 -6.87 11.10
C ILE A 711 25.54 -6.30 10.55
N ALA A 712 26.25 -7.19 9.85
CA ALA A 712 27.27 -6.81 8.90
C ALA A 712 26.61 -6.10 7.73
N SER A 713 27.32 -5.07 7.27
CA SER A 713 27.11 -4.29 6.05
C SER A 713 26.71 -5.11 4.82
N GLY A 714 25.66 -4.68 4.12
CA GLY A 714 25.37 -5.12 2.76
C GLY A 714 23.91 -4.95 2.39
N SER A 715 23.48 -3.73 2.07
CA SER A 715 22.19 -3.52 1.40
C SER A 715 22.42 -3.19 -0.08
N PRO A 716 21.82 -3.95 -1.02
CA PRO A 716 21.85 -3.64 -2.43
C PRO A 716 20.90 -2.47 -2.71
N ARG A 717 21.40 -1.46 -3.41
CA ARG A 717 20.62 -0.31 -3.90
C ARG A 717 19.66 -0.79 -4.99
N SER A 718 18.37 -0.89 -4.68
CA SER A 718 17.32 -0.96 -5.68
C SER A 718 16.99 0.46 -6.18
N ASN A 719 17.13 0.66 -7.48
CA ASN A 719 16.79 1.89 -8.18
C ASN A 719 15.27 2.04 -8.22
N LEU A 720 14.72 2.88 -7.35
CA LEU A 720 13.40 3.47 -7.54
C LEU A 720 13.55 4.71 -8.43
N SER A 721 12.81 4.71 -9.54
CA SER A 721 12.69 5.80 -10.50
C SER A 721 12.22 7.09 -9.82
N PRO A 722 12.85 8.25 -10.10
CA PRO A 722 12.39 9.52 -9.58
C PRO A 722 11.12 9.98 -10.32
N LEU A 723 10.13 10.41 -9.54
CA LEU A 723 9.00 11.21 -10.01
C LEU A 723 9.53 12.46 -10.77
N PRO A 724 8.84 12.94 -11.82
CA PRO A 724 9.34 14.05 -12.62
C PRO A 724 9.29 15.35 -11.81
N VAL A 725 10.47 15.85 -11.44
CA VAL A 725 10.66 17.21 -10.93
C VAL A 725 10.64 18.15 -12.13
N VAL A 726 9.53 18.87 -12.32
CA VAL A 726 9.45 19.95 -13.30
C VAL A 726 10.20 21.16 -12.75
N GLN A 727 11.23 21.59 -13.46
CA GLN A 727 11.97 22.82 -13.19
C GLN A 727 11.04 24.02 -13.34
N VAL A 728 10.92 24.82 -12.28
CA VAL A 728 10.23 26.11 -12.29
C VAL A 728 11.21 27.14 -12.86
N LEU A 729 10.93 27.65 -14.06
CA LEU A 729 11.52 28.86 -14.60
C LEU A 729 10.70 30.05 -14.06
N ASP A 730 11.35 30.91 -13.28
CA ASP A 730 10.83 32.22 -12.91
C ASP A 730 10.95 33.16 -14.13
N GLU A 731 9.82 33.64 -14.64
CA GLU A 731 9.77 34.78 -15.56
C GLU A 731 9.48 36.03 -14.72
N ASP A 732 10.47 36.90 -14.57
CA ASP A 732 10.32 38.19 -13.89
C ASP A 732 9.55 39.19 -14.75
N ALA A 733 8.65 39.89 -14.07
CA ALA A 733 7.72 40.87 -14.61
C ALA A 733 8.44 42.16 -15.06
N SER A 734 8.10 42.63 -16.25
CA SER A 734 8.42 43.96 -16.74
C SER A 734 7.41 45.00 -16.24
N ALA A 735 7.90 46.14 -15.76
CA ALA A 735 7.16 47.39 -15.65
C ALA A 735 8.10 48.60 -15.85
N PRO A 736 7.58 49.75 -16.34
CA PRO A 736 8.29 50.67 -17.22
C PRO A 736 8.60 52.05 -16.59
N ASP A 737 9.48 52.86 -17.21
CA ASP A 737 9.12 54.19 -17.78
C ASP A 737 10.31 55.12 -18.18
N LEU A 738 10.15 55.71 -19.39
CA LEU A 738 10.38 57.10 -19.87
C LEU A 738 11.79 57.73 -20.13
N ILE A 739 12.01 58.04 -21.43
CA ILE A 739 12.38 59.34 -22.09
C ILE A 739 13.69 60.05 -21.63
N ALA A 740 14.59 60.63 -22.44
CA ALA A 740 14.89 60.70 -23.88
C ALA A 740 16.20 61.52 -24.09
N LEU A 741 16.70 61.52 -25.34
CA LEU A 741 17.38 62.61 -26.09
C LEU A 741 18.82 62.34 -26.60
N ASP A 742 18.91 62.29 -27.95
CA ASP A 742 19.88 62.88 -28.91
C ASP A 742 21.40 62.80 -28.61
N SER A 743 22.32 62.48 -29.53
CA SER A 743 22.41 62.73 -30.99
C SER A 743 23.68 62.00 -31.57
N PRO A 744 23.93 62.01 -32.90
CA PRO A 744 24.67 60.98 -33.66
C PRO A 744 26.12 61.37 -34.02
N PHE A 745 26.97 60.41 -34.39
CA PHE A 745 28.09 60.62 -35.34
C PHE A 745 28.63 59.27 -35.91
N ILE A 746 28.85 59.26 -37.22
CA ILE A 746 29.54 58.29 -38.12
C ILE A 746 30.42 59.19 -39.05
N PRO A 747 31.54 58.83 -39.75
CA PRO A 747 32.21 57.52 -40.01
C PRO A 747 33.78 57.46 -39.95
N GLU A 748 34.33 56.21 -39.96
CA GLU A 748 35.50 55.65 -40.73
C GLU A 748 36.94 56.25 -40.67
N PRO A 749 37.99 55.61 -41.29
CA PRO A 749 38.43 54.19 -41.29
C PRO A 749 39.98 54.04 -41.15
N THR A 750 40.50 52.85 -40.83
CA THR A 750 41.79 52.38 -41.40
C THR A 750 41.84 50.85 -41.56
N GLN A 751 41.99 50.46 -42.82
CA GLN A 751 42.43 49.19 -43.42
C GLN A 751 43.77 48.71 -42.80
N SER A 752 44.33 47.50 -42.90
CA SER A 752 44.10 46.16 -43.50
C SER A 752 45.35 45.35 -43.02
N ILE A 753 45.40 44.02 -42.88
CA ILE A 753 45.54 42.94 -43.88
C ILE A 753 45.63 41.63 -43.08
N ALA A 754 45.13 40.58 -43.69
CA ALA A 754 44.84 39.25 -43.17
C ALA A 754 46.02 38.34 -42.75
N SER A 755 45.56 37.26 -42.10
CA SER A 755 46.08 35.89 -42.00
C SER A 755 47.23 35.62 -41.05
N THR A 756 46.92 35.05 -39.89
CA THR A 756 47.29 33.66 -39.56
C THR A 756 46.60 33.18 -38.26
N LEU A 757 46.10 31.93 -38.30
CA LEU A 757 45.68 31.07 -37.18
C LEU A 757 44.29 31.29 -36.56
N SER A 758 43.34 30.51 -37.08
CA SER A 758 42.19 29.98 -36.37
C SER A 758 42.67 29.07 -35.22
N GLU A 759 42.66 29.55 -33.99
CA GLU A 759 42.53 28.66 -32.81
C GLU A 759 41.04 28.54 -32.47
N ALA A 760 40.50 27.33 -32.62
CA ALA A 760 39.17 26.99 -32.15
C ALA A 760 39.13 27.07 -30.62
N GLU A 761 38.89 28.26 -30.09
CA GLU A 761 38.67 28.49 -28.68
C GLU A 761 37.43 27.70 -28.24
N HIS A 762 37.61 26.73 -27.33
CA HIS A 762 36.50 26.07 -26.67
C HIS A 762 35.72 27.13 -25.88
N ASP A 763 34.49 27.37 -26.29
CA ASP A 763 33.58 28.30 -25.64
C ASP A 763 33.02 27.64 -24.37
N PHE A 764 32.99 28.37 -23.24
CA PHE A 764 32.55 27.79 -21.96
C PHE A 764 31.14 27.22 -22.07
N GLU A 765 30.26 27.91 -22.81
CA GLU A 765 28.87 27.50 -23.04
C GLU A 765 28.76 26.14 -23.74
N SER A 766 29.49 25.97 -24.84
CA SER A 766 29.51 24.72 -25.61
C SER A 766 29.99 23.55 -24.76
N THR A 767 31.02 23.78 -23.94
CA THR A 767 31.60 22.80 -23.04
C THR A 767 30.63 22.45 -21.90
N TRP A 768 30.01 23.46 -21.32
CA TRP A 768 29.06 23.32 -20.22
C TRP A 768 27.83 22.51 -20.65
N ASN A 769 27.30 22.77 -21.85
CA ASN A 769 26.14 22.08 -22.40
C ASN A 769 26.48 20.64 -22.83
N ALA A 770 27.67 20.40 -23.38
CA ALA A 770 28.12 19.05 -23.74
C ALA A 770 28.23 18.10 -22.53
N LEU A 771 28.57 18.63 -21.35
CA LEU A 771 28.78 17.85 -20.12
C LEU A 771 27.54 17.78 -19.19
N GLU A 772 26.33 18.01 -19.73
CA GLU A 772 25.09 18.06 -18.94
C GLU A 772 24.75 16.73 -18.22
N SER A 773 25.20 15.60 -18.79
CA SER A 773 24.96 14.25 -18.28
C SER A 773 25.54 14.01 -16.88
N SER A 774 26.55 14.78 -16.45
CA SER A 774 27.28 14.56 -15.20
C SER A 774 27.47 15.84 -14.38
N THR A 775 26.42 16.22 -13.65
CA THR A 775 26.37 17.43 -12.82
C THR A 775 26.64 17.16 -11.35
N SER A 776 27.25 18.12 -10.67
CA SER A 776 27.49 18.12 -9.24
C SER A 776 27.49 19.55 -8.70
N ARG A 777 27.05 19.73 -7.46
CA ARG A 777 26.97 21.02 -6.80
C ARG A 777 27.40 20.88 -5.35
N GLY A 778 28.01 21.91 -4.79
CA GLY A 778 28.35 21.96 -3.38
C GLY A 778 28.64 23.38 -2.91
N TRP A 779 28.90 23.50 -1.61
CA TRP A 779 29.32 24.74 -0.96
C TRP A 779 30.80 24.64 -0.58
N CYS A 780 31.53 25.74 -0.71
CA CYS A 780 32.91 25.87 -0.23
C CYS A 780 32.99 27.08 0.69
N GLU A 781 33.52 26.89 1.91
CA GLU A 781 33.67 27.97 2.91
C GLU A 781 34.82 28.95 2.58
N ALA A 782 35.48 28.79 1.43
CA ALA A 782 36.58 29.64 0.98
C ALA A 782 36.16 30.61 -0.14
N SER A 783 36.77 31.81 -0.14
CA SER A 783 36.65 32.81 -1.22
C SER A 783 36.99 32.24 -2.60
N ILE A 784 36.42 32.83 -3.65
CA ILE A 784 36.66 32.44 -5.05
C ILE A 784 38.16 32.47 -5.40
N ASP A 785 38.91 33.45 -4.92
CA ASP A 785 40.36 33.57 -5.18
C ASP A 785 41.19 32.45 -4.53
N THR A 786 40.74 31.96 -3.37
CA THR A 786 41.38 30.83 -2.69
C THR A 786 41.07 29.52 -3.41
N VAL A 787 39.83 29.36 -3.90
CA VAL A 787 39.44 28.23 -4.74
C VAL A 787 40.22 28.20 -6.06
N LEU A 788 40.37 29.34 -6.72
CA LEU A 788 41.09 29.44 -7.99
C LEU A 788 42.57 29.07 -7.83
N ARG A 789 43.22 29.50 -6.73
CA ARG A 789 44.59 29.08 -6.38
C ARG A 789 44.70 27.58 -6.09
N LYS A 790 43.74 26.99 -5.37
CA LYS A 790 43.68 25.54 -5.12
C LYS A 790 43.53 24.75 -6.42
N LEU A 791 42.70 25.22 -7.35
CA LEU A 791 42.52 24.59 -8.66
C LEU A 791 43.77 24.73 -9.54
N GLN A 792 44.49 25.85 -9.48
CA GLN A 792 45.77 26.03 -10.17
C GLN A 792 46.85 25.05 -9.68
N ALA A 793 46.80 24.63 -8.42
CA ALA A 793 47.71 23.64 -7.86
C ALA A 793 47.51 22.21 -8.42
N LEU A 794 46.45 21.96 -9.19
CA LEU A 794 46.21 20.68 -9.86
C LEU A 794 47.13 20.43 -11.07
N HIS A 795 48.04 21.37 -11.39
CA HIS A 795 49.00 21.29 -12.50
C HIS A 795 48.36 21.05 -13.89
N ARG A 796 47.09 21.42 -14.07
CA ARG A 796 46.34 21.31 -15.33
C ARG A 796 46.08 22.68 -15.94
N ARG A 797 45.90 22.74 -17.25
CA ARG A 797 45.54 23.97 -17.94
C ARG A 797 44.12 24.44 -17.57
N LEU A 798 44.01 25.64 -16.99
CA LEU A 798 42.75 26.28 -16.64
C LEU A 798 42.45 27.43 -17.61
N LYS A 799 41.24 27.46 -18.18
CA LYS A 799 40.70 28.63 -18.89
C LYS A 799 39.66 29.29 -18.00
N VAL A 800 39.94 30.50 -17.54
CA VAL A 800 39.04 31.28 -16.67
C VAL A 800 38.36 32.34 -17.51
N THR A 801 37.03 32.39 -17.46
CA THR A 801 36.22 33.42 -18.09
C THR A 801 35.64 34.33 -17.01
N GLU A 802 35.77 35.63 -17.22
CA GLU A 802 35.34 36.68 -16.29
C GLU A 802 33.83 36.67 -16.02
N ARG A 803 33.45 37.28 -14.89
CA ARG A 803 32.07 37.27 -14.39
C ARG A 803 31.09 38.01 -15.32
N ASP A 804 31.58 39.00 -16.04
CA ASP A 804 30.77 39.91 -16.86
C ASP A 804 30.47 39.39 -18.28
N ARG A 805 30.87 38.15 -18.60
CA ARG A 805 30.61 37.53 -19.91
C ARG A 805 29.52 36.48 -19.84
N SER A 806 28.69 36.40 -20.88
CA SER A 806 27.75 35.30 -21.11
C SER A 806 28.48 33.96 -21.33
N PRO A 807 27.86 32.81 -21.06
CA PRO A 807 26.58 32.61 -20.36
C PRO A 807 26.77 32.70 -18.84
N PHE A 808 25.75 33.13 -18.10
CA PHE A 808 25.73 33.29 -16.63
C PHE A 808 26.47 34.52 -16.06
N GLU A 809 26.05 35.73 -16.43
CA GLU A 809 26.59 36.98 -15.88
C GLU A 809 26.53 37.01 -14.34
N GLY A 810 27.61 37.47 -13.70
CA GLY A 810 27.77 37.50 -12.24
C GLY A 810 28.58 36.34 -11.65
N ASP A 811 28.72 35.23 -12.37
CA ASP A 811 29.43 34.04 -11.88
C ASP A 811 30.79 33.85 -12.56
N LEU A 812 31.79 33.31 -11.85
CA LEU A 812 33.09 33.00 -12.44
C LEU A 812 33.04 31.63 -13.11
N LYS A 813 33.51 31.54 -14.36
CA LYS A 813 33.46 30.31 -15.16
C LYS A 813 34.86 29.78 -15.41
N ILE A 814 35.08 28.49 -15.20
CA ILE A 814 36.40 27.85 -15.30
C ILE A 814 36.26 26.55 -16.09
N VAL A 815 37.08 26.37 -17.13
CA VAL A 815 37.25 25.09 -17.82
C VAL A 815 38.61 24.50 -17.44
N VAL A 816 38.61 23.26 -16.95
CA VAL A 816 39.82 22.45 -16.72
C VAL A 816 40.03 21.57 -17.94
N CYS A 817 41.15 21.78 -18.63
CA CYS A 817 41.52 21.03 -19.82
C CYS A 817 42.58 19.96 -19.49
N PRO A 818 42.64 18.84 -20.24
CA PRO A 818 43.74 17.87 -20.14
C PRO A 818 45.03 18.44 -20.73
N ASP A 819 46.19 17.99 -20.23
CA ASP A 819 47.52 18.50 -20.64
C ASP A 819 47.98 17.98 -22.02
N THR A 820 47.37 16.93 -22.56
CA THR A 820 47.70 16.37 -23.87
C THR A 820 46.70 16.86 -24.93
N LEU A 821 47.19 17.61 -25.92
CA LEU A 821 46.42 18.06 -27.08
C LEU A 821 46.10 16.86 -28.00
N GLY A 822 44.92 16.25 -27.80
CA GLY A 822 44.35 15.29 -28.74
C GLY A 822 43.51 14.18 -28.07
N ALA A 823 42.21 14.19 -28.39
CA ALA A 823 41.22 13.11 -28.29
C ALA A 823 40.38 12.93 -26.99
N SER A 824 39.06 12.93 -27.22
CA SER A 824 37.92 12.54 -26.36
C SER A 824 37.55 13.48 -25.19
N PRO A 825 36.25 13.63 -24.85
CA PRO A 825 35.77 14.44 -23.71
C PRO A 825 36.15 13.87 -22.33
N LYS A 826 36.89 12.75 -22.27
CA LYS A 826 37.41 12.19 -21.03
C LYS A 826 38.61 13.01 -20.54
N GLY A 827 38.41 13.73 -19.44
CA GLY A 827 39.41 14.58 -18.81
C GLY A 827 39.12 16.09 -18.87
N LEU A 828 37.93 16.48 -19.35
CA LEU A 828 37.47 17.87 -19.35
C LEU A 828 36.48 18.12 -18.20
N ALA A 829 36.58 19.28 -17.55
CA ALA A 829 35.63 19.68 -16.50
C ALA A 829 35.26 21.16 -16.63
N ALA A 830 33.99 21.49 -16.43
CA ALA A 830 33.51 22.87 -16.41
C ALA A 830 32.97 23.20 -15.01
N ILE A 831 33.42 24.33 -14.45
CA ILE A 831 33.11 24.78 -13.10
C ILE A 831 32.52 26.20 -13.18
N ARG A 832 31.44 26.42 -12.42
CA ARG A 832 30.82 27.72 -12.21
C ARG A 832 30.88 28.04 -10.72
N LEU A 833 31.40 29.22 -10.37
CA LEU A 833 31.51 29.69 -9.00
C LEU A 833 30.68 30.97 -8.81
N LYS A 834 29.83 30.97 -7.79
CA LYS A 834 29.05 32.14 -7.38
C LYS A 834 29.45 32.56 -5.98
N GLU A 835 29.73 33.85 -5.81
CA GLU A 835 30.10 34.44 -4.53
C GLU A 835 28.87 34.61 -3.64
N SER A 836 29.05 34.43 -2.33
CA SER A 836 28.05 34.68 -1.30
C SER A 836 28.53 35.81 -0.40
N ASP A 837 27.60 36.46 0.31
CA ASP A 837 27.88 37.64 1.15
C ASP A 837 28.86 37.37 2.32
N ASP A 838 29.06 36.09 2.69
CA ASP A 838 29.92 35.64 3.79
C ASP A 838 31.32 35.15 3.32
N ASP A 839 31.88 35.70 2.23
CA ASP A 839 33.18 35.30 1.62
C ASP A 839 33.31 33.81 1.24
N SER A 840 32.19 33.09 1.23
CA SER A 840 32.09 31.68 0.79
C SER A 840 31.57 31.60 -0.64
N CYS A 841 31.80 30.48 -1.32
CA CYS A 841 31.35 30.31 -2.70
C CYS A 841 30.56 29.03 -2.94
N LEU A 842 29.52 29.19 -3.75
CA LEU A 842 28.72 28.10 -4.27
C LEU A 842 29.31 27.64 -5.60
N TRP A 843 29.56 26.34 -5.73
CA TRP A 843 30.14 25.78 -6.94
C TRP A 843 29.20 24.79 -7.63
N TRP A 844 29.21 24.83 -8.95
CA TRP A 844 28.65 23.80 -9.82
C TRP A 844 29.76 23.23 -10.70
N LEU A 845 29.80 21.91 -10.82
CA LEU A 845 30.79 21.17 -11.59
C LEU A 845 30.06 20.24 -12.56
N ARG A 846 30.45 20.30 -13.84
CA ARG A 846 30.08 19.32 -14.87
C ARG A 846 31.33 18.58 -15.33
N CYS A 847 31.38 17.27 -15.16
CA CYS A 847 32.55 16.45 -15.52
C CYS A 847 32.16 14.97 -15.64
N GLU A 848 32.33 14.39 -16.83
CA GLU A 848 32.02 12.98 -17.10
C GLU A 848 33.06 12.02 -16.48
N ASP A 849 34.31 12.47 -16.33
CA ASP A 849 35.39 11.70 -15.72
C ASP A 849 35.24 11.63 -14.19
N GLU A 850 35.04 10.42 -13.67
CA GLU A 850 34.79 10.18 -12.24
C GLU A 850 36.01 10.45 -11.36
N GLU A 851 37.22 10.16 -11.83
CA GLU A 851 38.45 10.39 -11.07
C GLU A 851 38.72 11.90 -10.95
N LEU A 852 38.63 12.60 -12.08
CA LEU A 852 38.80 14.06 -12.11
C LEU A 852 37.73 14.77 -11.28
N ARG A 853 36.46 14.32 -11.38
CA ARG A 853 35.36 14.86 -10.59
C ARG A 853 35.59 14.71 -9.10
N ASN A 854 36.14 13.58 -8.64
CA ASN A 854 36.44 13.35 -7.23
C ASN A 854 37.62 14.20 -6.74
N ILE A 855 38.66 14.39 -7.55
CA ILE A 855 39.80 15.27 -7.24
C ILE A 855 39.35 16.74 -7.12
N ILE A 856 38.52 17.21 -8.06
CA ILE A 856 37.97 18.58 -8.02
C ILE A 856 37.05 18.75 -6.81
N LYS A 857 36.19 17.76 -6.50
CA LYS A 857 35.35 17.81 -5.30
C LYS A 857 36.17 17.84 -4.00
N ALA A 858 37.27 17.11 -3.93
CA ALA A 858 38.16 17.12 -2.77
C ALA A 858 38.88 18.45 -2.57
N THR A 859 39.20 19.17 -3.66
CA THR A 859 39.81 20.51 -3.61
C THR A 859 38.80 21.62 -3.30
N LEU A 860 37.51 21.40 -3.58
CA LEU A 860 36.39 22.32 -3.32
C LEU A 860 35.66 22.06 -1.98
N ARG A 861 36.09 21.06 -1.21
CA ARG A 861 35.80 20.94 0.23
C ARG A 861 36.83 21.72 1.04
#